data_AF-A0AAE0X0F5-F1
#
_entry.id   AF-A0AAE0X0F5-F1
#
_cell.length_a   1.000
_cell.length_b   1.000
_cell.length_c   1.000
_cell.angle_alpha   90.00
_cell.angle_beta   90.00
_cell.angle_gamma   90.00
#
_symmetry.space_group_name_H-M   'P 1'
#
loop_
_entity.id
_entity.type
_entity.pdbx_description
1 polymer ?
#
loop_
_entity_poly.entity_id
_entity_poly.type
_entity_poly.pdbx_seq_one_letter_code
_entity_poly.pdbx_strand_id
1 'polypeptide(L)'
;MFSASASASALRPSHGHGHIIRQLSSGWELKEHGTDDHEPWLPVEHVPSEVHVELMRHGKIPDPFVDLNELAVRWVADRTWHYRTHFATPELVPVHEERGGAVEVDLVFEGLDTFATVTLNGHAVLQSDNMFVEHRVSVGHLLLKPGPDSDGPGAAHNRLEIVFEPAQRRGLELVEAHPEHDFIVHQTEVSRGPVRKVQSHWGWDWGPILLTCGPWKPVRLETYESRIEDIKVDYRVLDVGHGREPPVVDIGISARLVGPATRVDVSLSFQGRQVLEFVGHRDCESAPPASESAPWEFTSARLELEEPQLWWPRGYGAQNLYELRVRSLSTTGSESELAVLAEEGLTIGLRKVELVQEKDSHGQSFYFRVNEVDIFAGGSCWIPADSLLSRMTPERYRDWIAVLAEGNQTMVRVWGGGIYESDAFYDACDELGVLVWQDFMFACASYPTYPAYLASVETEARQNMGRLRHHPSLVVWCGNNEDYQLVERYGLEYRFDDDKDPQSWLRSSFPARYIYEHLLPAIARDESPGSIYHPGSPWGDGNSTTLQVDATVGDIHQWDVWHGAMKPYQTLAGMGGRFVSEFGMEAYPHVETIRRFATRPDEQFPGSTTMDFHNKAVGHERRLLAYLGDNFRLRHGLAAFAHLTQVMQADAVSWAYKSWRRGWGTPGSRRCGGVLVWQLNDCWPAVSWAIVDYFMVKKPAYYAVKRAMAPISVGVARSKFHDWTTHPADNKLWRRDTGHVDPTRALTDITFDVWAASSSIMSSLSQARLAVRFISIKTGQDVRAPMERRVAIQPNSCTEVFVDCQCGVDSAHSVADPFVIHASLEAGDELSSIVVSDTSWPDPIKYLDFGDRGVRVQHITENLVEVSATKPVKGFVFAEKQGVRLSDNGFDVMPGEKPRKVTIERDIMDDSDSSSDSDFKLDWTFVGQN
;
A
#
# COMPACT_ATOMS: atom_id res chain seq x y z
N MET A 1 -19.41 3.46 17.41
CA MET A 1 -19.70 4.69 18.18
C MET A 1 -18.43 5.10 18.94
N PHE A 2 -17.54 5.80 18.24
CA PHE A 2 -16.44 6.58 18.82
C PHE A 2 -16.25 7.74 17.85
N SER A 3 -17.11 8.76 17.95
CA SER A 3 -16.86 10.06 17.31
C SER A 3 -16.13 10.93 18.32
N ALA A 4 -14.82 10.82 18.32
CA ALA A 4 -13.94 11.84 18.88
C ALA A 4 -12.92 12.14 17.78
N SER A 5 -13.34 12.97 16.83
CA SER A 5 -12.45 13.61 15.85
C SER A 5 -11.57 14.60 16.60
N ALA A 6 -10.49 14.10 17.21
CA ALA A 6 -9.31 14.93 17.39
C ALA A 6 -8.59 14.86 16.04
N SER A 7 -8.71 15.92 15.24
CA SER A 7 -7.78 16.13 14.15
C SER A 7 -6.38 16.16 14.78
N ALA A 8 -5.61 15.09 14.61
CA ALA A 8 -4.17 15.14 14.72
C ALA A 8 -3.65 15.95 13.52
N SER A 9 -4.01 17.24 13.51
CA SER A 9 -3.22 18.26 12.83
C SER A 9 -1.81 18.08 13.37
N ALA A 10 -0.88 17.78 12.46
CA ALA A 10 0.55 17.75 12.67
C ALA A 10 0.96 18.53 13.92
N LEU A 11 1.60 17.84 14.86
CA LEU A 11 2.38 18.48 15.91
C LEU A 11 3.46 19.32 15.21
N ARG A 12 3.12 20.55 14.81
CA ARG A 12 4.04 21.65 14.58
C ARG A 12 3.83 22.70 15.66
N PRO A 13 4.36 22.52 16.88
CA PRO A 13 4.98 23.60 17.64
C PRO A 13 6.51 23.44 17.48
N SER A 14 7.38 24.44 17.41
CA SER A 14 7.35 25.88 17.66
C SER A 14 8.67 26.42 17.08
N HIS A 15 8.66 27.46 16.26
CA HIS A 15 9.35 28.75 16.54
C HIS A 15 10.25 28.75 17.79
N GLY A 16 11.34 27.98 17.75
CA GLY A 16 12.57 28.37 18.46
C GLY A 16 13.02 29.69 17.86
N HIS A 17 13.43 30.65 18.69
CA HIS A 17 13.79 31.98 18.19
C HIS A 17 14.93 31.94 17.15
N GLY A 18 15.69 30.84 17.06
CA GLY A 18 16.88 30.68 16.20
C GLY A 18 16.75 29.76 14.96
N HIS A 19 15.61 29.13 14.66
CA HIS A 19 15.39 28.35 13.41
C HIS A 19 14.00 28.64 12.85
N ILE A 20 13.97 29.37 11.74
CA ILE A 20 12.76 29.84 11.06
C ILE A 20 12.64 29.09 9.74
N ILE A 21 11.47 28.48 9.52
CA ILE A 21 11.14 27.76 8.29
C ILE A 21 10.03 28.52 7.57
N ARG A 22 10.33 29.05 6.38
CA ARG A 22 9.34 29.67 5.51
C ARG A 22 9.08 28.78 4.30
N GLN A 23 7.87 28.24 4.22
CA GLN A 23 7.45 27.51 3.03
C GLN A 23 7.19 28.48 1.87
N LEU A 24 7.80 28.22 0.72
CA LEU A 24 7.57 28.95 -0.52
C LEU A 24 6.43 28.28 -1.29
N SER A 25 5.21 28.31 -0.74
CA SER A 25 4.06 27.58 -1.31
C SER A 25 3.24 28.37 -2.33
N SER A 26 3.42 29.69 -2.45
CA SER A 26 2.59 30.58 -3.27
C SER A 26 3.42 31.56 -4.10
N GLY A 27 2.77 32.27 -5.02
CA GLY A 27 3.42 33.25 -5.90
C GLY A 27 4.25 32.60 -7.03
N TRP A 28 4.04 31.31 -7.26
CA TRP A 28 4.68 30.57 -8.33
C TRP A 28 3.96 30.82 -9.66
N GLU A 29 4.73 30.71 -10.73
CA GLU A 29 4.29 30.84 -12.11
C GLU A 29 4.96 29.76 -12.96
N LEU A 30 4.26 29.29 -13.99
CA LEU A 30 4.67 28.23 -14.91
C LEU A 30 4.65 28.73 -16.36
N LYS A 31 5.64 28.32 -17.16
CA LYS A 31 5.67 28.52 -18.61
C LYS A 31 6.37 27.35 -19.32
N GLU A 32 5.96 27.05 -20.56
CA GLU A 32 6.77 26.20 -21.45
C GLU A 32 8.07 26.93 -21.81
N HIS A 33 9.21 26.27 -21.64
CA HIS A 33 10.51 26.88 -21.93
C HIS A 33 10.72 27.02 -23.44
N GLY A 34 11.21 28.18 -23.88
CA GLY A 34 11.51 28.45 -25.29
C GLY A 34 10.29 28.86 -26.14
N THR A 35 9.12 29.08 -25.54
CA THR A 35 8.00 29.73 -26.24
C THR A 35 8.18 31.25 -26.29
N ASP A 36 7.50 31.91 -27.24
CA ASP A 36 7.60 33.36 -27.49
C ASP A 36 7.52 34.17 -26.18
N ASP A 37 8.36 35.21 -26.05
CA ASP A 37 8.36 36.11 -24.89
C ASP A 37 6.98 36.75 -24.67
N HIS A 38 6.14 36.81 -25.70
CA HIS A 38 4.76 37.30 -25.63
C HIS A 38 3.76 36.32 -24.99
N GLU A 39 4.08 35.03 -24.83
CA GLU A 39 3.20 34.10 -24.12
C GLU A 39 3.23 34.36 -22.60
N PRO A 40 2.05 34.54 -21.97
CA PRO A 40 1.96 34.84 -20.55
C PRO A 40 2.36 33.64 -19.70
N TRP A 41 2.99 33.93 -18.57
CA TRP A 41 3.18 32.97 -17.48
C TRP A 41 1.82 32.59 -16.88
N LEU A 42 1.64 31.30 -16.59
CA LEU A 42 0.45 30.77 -15.94
C LEU A 42 0.66 30.79 -14.42
N PRO A 43 -0.23 31.39 -13.63
CA PRO A 43 -0.15 31.32 -12.17
C PRO A 43 -0.23 29.86 -11.69
N VAL A 44 0.63 29.48 -10.75
CA VAL A 44 0.58 28.18 -10.07
C VAL A 44 -0.18 28.36 -8.75
N GLU A 45 -1.20 27.55 -8.50
CA GLU A 45 -2.07 27.73 -7.32
C GLU A 45 -1.29 27.52 -6.00
N HIS A 46 -0.55 26.42 -5.92
CA HIS A 46 0.30 26.10 -4.78
C HIS A 46 1.46 25.20 -5.19
N VAL A 47 2.56 25.25 -4.45
CA VAL A 47 3.63 24.23 -4.48
C VAL A 47 3.57 23.47 -3.14
N PRO A 48 3.50 22.12 -3.13
CA PRO A 48 3.81 21.16 -4.21
C PRO A 48 2.93 21.23 -5.47
N SER A 49 3.52 21.01 -6.65
CA SER A 49 2.84 21.13 -7.94
C SER A 49 3.42 20.22 -9.02
N GLU A 50 2.58 19.89 -9.99
CA GLU A 50 2.92 19.16 -11.21
C GLU A 50 2.36 19.89 -12.44
N VAL A 51 3.09 19.86 -13.55
CA VAL A 51 2.71 20.59 -14.77
C VAL A 51 1.32 20.22 -15.29
N HIS A 52 0.95 18.94 -15.25
CA HIS A 52 -0.37 18.49 -15.73
C HIS A 52 -1.51 19.08 -14.88
N VAL A 53 -1.32 19.20 -13.56
CA VAL A 53 -2.32 19.78 -12.65
C VAL A 53 -2.57 21.24 -13.02
N GLU A 54 -1.50 22.01 -13.24
CA GLU A 54 -1.60 23.42 -13.60
C GLU A 54 -2.21 23.63 -14.99
N LEU A 55 -1.76 22.86 -15.99
CA LEU A 55 -2.31 22.96 -17.35
C LEU A 55 -3.81 22.62 -17.39
N MET A 56 -4.27 21.61 -16.63
CA MET A 56 -5.69 21.31 -16.51
C MET A 56 -6.45 22.46 -15.84
N ARG A 57 -5.93 23.03 -14.75
CA ARG A 57 -6.55 24.16 -14.04
C ARG A 57 -6.76 25.37 -14.95
N HIS A 58 -5.81 25.63 -15.86
CA HIS A 58 -5.90 26.71 -16.86
C HIS A 58 -6.65 26.32 -18.14
N GLY A 59 -7.23 25.12 -18.22
CA GLY A 59 -7.96 24.63 -19.40
C GLY A 59 -7.08 24.45 -20.64
N LYS A 60 -5.76 24.26 -20.46
CA LYS A 60 -4.79 24.05 -21.55
C LYS A 60 -4.74 22.61 -22.03
N ILE A 61 -5.08 21.67 -21.16
CA ILE A 61 -5.23 20.25 -21.48
C ILE A 61 -6.56 19.74 -20.92
N PRO A 62 -7.19 18.74 -21.57
CA PRO A 62 -8.33 18.05 -20.98
C PRO A 62 -7.89 17.20 -19.77
N ASP A 63 -8.86 16.74 -18.97
CA ASP A 63 -8.59 15.76 -17.91
C ASP A 63 -8.12 14.43 -18.52
N PRO A 64 -6.88 13.97 -18.24
CA PRO A 64 -6.34 12.76 -18.81
C PRO A 64 -7.04 11.48 -18.34
N PHE A 65 -7.83 11.54 -17.26
CA PHE A 65 -8.57 10.40 -16.70
C PHE A 65 -9.91 10.16 -17.38
N VAL A 66 -10.23 10.91 -18.44
CA VAL A 66 -11.50 10.87 -19.13
C VAL A 66 -11.32 10.40 -20.58
N ASP A 67 -12.18 9.49 -21.00
CA ASP A 67 -12.26 8.91 -22.35
C ASP A 67 -10.89 8.45 -22.89
N LEU A 68 -10.38 9.10 -23.93
CA LEU A 68 -9.07 8.79 -24.51
C LEU A 68 -8.07 9.93 -24.30
N ASN A 69 -8.36 10.84 -23.35
CA ASN A 69 -7.64 12.10 -23.19
C ASN A 69 -6.18 11.91 -22.75
N GLU A 70 -5.81 10.76 -22.15
CA GLU A 70 -4.41 10.38 -21.95
C GLU A 70 -3.58 10.61 -23.22
N LEU A 71 -4.11 10.25 -24.40
CA LEU A 71 -3.43 10.45 -25.69
C LEU A 71 -3.26 11.94 -26.04
N ALA A 72 -4.23 12.77 -25.67
CA ALA A 72 -4.25 14.19 -25.98
C ALA A 72 -3.24 15.01 -25.17
N VAL A 73 -2.72 14.45 -24.07
CA VAL A 73 -1.81 15.17 -23.15
C VAL A 73 -0.37 14.69 -23.20
N ARG A 74 -0.05 13.62 -23.97
CA ARG A 74 1.31 13.05 -24.03
C ARG A 74 2.39 14.06 -24.41
N TRP A 75 2.05 15.05 -25.23
CA TRP A 75 2.99 16.10 -25.67
C TRP A 75 3.59 16.89 -24.50
N VAL A 76 2.94 16.94 -23.33
CA VAL A 76 3.44 17.65 -22.15
C VAL A 76 4.77 17.08 -21.69
N ALA A 77 4.96 15.76 -21.83
CA ALA A 77 6.19 15.06 -21.46
C ALA A 77 7.39 15.42 -22.34
N ASP A 78 7.15 15.89 -23.58
CA ASP A 78 8.19 16.22 -24.56
C ASP A 78 8.75 17.63 -24.36
N ARG A 79 8.12 18.44 -23.49
CA ARG A 79 8.44 19.85 -23.29
C ARG A 79 9.29 20.09 -22.05
N THR A 80 10.10 21.13 -22.14
CA THR A 80 10.82 21.67 -20.99
C THR A 80 9.92 22.69 -20.29
N TRP A 81 9.81 22.60 -18.97
CA TRP A 81 8.91 23.43 -18.18
C TRP A 81 9.66 24.33 -17.23
N HIS A 82 9.23 25.57 -17.10
CA HIS A 82 9.88 26.60 -16.31
C HIS A 82 8.94 27.07 -15.19
N TYR A 83 9.35 26.87 -13.95
CA TYR A 83 8.70 27.41 -12.76
C TYR A 83 9.49 28.61 -12.23
N ARG A 84 8.79 29.64 -11.76
CA ARG A 84 9.40 30.82 -11.14
C ARG A 84 8.59 31.30 -9.94
N THR A 85 9.25 31.78 -8.91
CA THR A 85 8.63 32.56 -7.83
C THR A 85 9.52 33.71 -7.38
N HIS A 86 8.95 34.62 -6.59
CA HIS A 86 9.68 35.69 -5.93
C HIS A 86 9.44 35.66 -4.43
N PHE A 87 10.49 35.92 -3.64
CA PHE A 87 10.37 36.03 -2.20
C PHE A 87 11.23 37.16 -1.64
N ALA A 88 10.70 37.86 -0.65
CA ALA A 88 11.44 38.88 0.08
C ALA A 88 12.66 38.26 0.80
N THR A 89 13.81 38.95 0.77
CA THR A 89 14.99 38.61 1.56
C THR A 89 14.59 38.51 3.05
N PRO A 90 14.87 37.38 3.72
CA PRO A 90 14.57 37.22 5.14
C PRO A 90 15.37 38.23 5.98
N GLU A 91 14.78 38.69 7.09
CA GLU A 91 15.52 39.44 8.10
C GLU A 91 16.51 38.50 8.80
N LEU A 92 17.80 38.81 8.71
CA LEU A 92 18.88 38.04 9.31
C LEU A 92 19.26 38.67 10.65
N VAL A 93 18.39 38.54 11.65
CA VAL A 93 18.66 39.02 13.00
C VAL A 93 19.09 37.83 13.86
N PRO A 94 20.36 37.77 14.31
CA PRO A 94 20.79 36.76 15.27
C PRO A 94 20.00 36.93 16.58
N VAL A 95 19.60 35.83 17.19
CA VAL A 95 19.05 35.81 18.56
C VAL A 95 20.11 36.29 19.56
N HIS A 96 21.39 36.13 19.21
CA HIS A 96 22.53 36.52 20.03
C HIS A 96 23.35 37.66 19.39
N GLU A 97 22.91 38.92 19.52
CA GLU A 97 23.65 40.10 19.02
C GLU A 97 25.09 40.21 19.59
N GLU A 98 25.33 39.73 20.83
CA GLU A 98 26.61 39.92 21.52
C GLU A 98 27.72 38.91 21.17
N ARG A 99 27.42 37.82 20.43
CA ARG A 99 28.40 36.77 20.09
C ARG A 99 28.73 36.65 18.60
N GLY A 100 28.11 37.44 17.72
CA GLY A 100 28.44 37.44 16.30
C GLY A 100 28.13 36.13 15.57
N GLY A 101 27.17 35.33 16.06
CA GLY A 101 26.82 34.06 15.44
C GLY A 101 26.31 34.25 14.02
N ALA A 102 26.87 33.49 13.07
CA ALA A 102 26.42 33.51 11.69
C ALA A 102 25.04 32.85 11.57
N VAL A 103 24.09 33.61 11.02
CA VAL A 103 22.80 33.08 10.58
C VAL A 103 22.99 32.48 9.19
N GLU A 104 22.73 31.18 9.05
CA GLU A 104 22.73 30.48 7.78
C GLU A 104 21.36 30.57 7.11
N VAL A 105 21.36 30.55 5.78
CA VAL A 105 20.11 30.51 4.99
C VAL A 105 20.22 29.45 3.92
N ASP A 106 19.34 28.46 4.00
CA ASP A 106 19.24 27.35 3.06
C ASP A 106 17.95 27.41 2.24
N LEU A 107 18.05 27.07 0.96
CA LEU A 107 16.91 26.59 0.19
C LEU A 107 16.86 25.06 0.29
N VAL A 108 15.69 24.54 0.66
CA VAL A 108 15.42 23.12 0.80
C VAL A 108 14.34 22.72 -0.19
N PHE A 109 14.63 21.73 -1.04
CA PHE A 109 13.73 21.13 -1.99
C PHE A 109 13.49 19.68 -1.56
N GLU A 110 12.31 19.39 -1.01
CA GLU A 110 12.00 18.04 -0.50
C GLU A 110 11.81 17.00 -1.63
N GLY A 111 11.66 17.46 -2.87
CA GLY A 111 11.55 16.62 -4.05
C GLY A 111 11.32 17.42 -5.32
N LEU A 112 12.16 17.18 -6.31
CA LEU A 112 12.08 17.78 -7.65
C LEU A 112 11.89 16.65 -8.66
N ASP A 113 10.83 16.72 -9.46
CA ASP A 113 10.54 15.70 -10.46
C ASP A 113 10.87 16.20 -11.87
N THR A 114 11.93 15.76 -12.54
CA THR A 114 13.10 15.04 -11.98
C THR A 114 14.38 15.77 -12.37
N PHE A 115 14.67 15.85 -13.66
CA PHE A 115 15.84 16.58 -14.18
C PHE A 115 15.61 18.09 -14.07
N ALA A 116 16.09 18.68 -12.98
CA ALA A 116 15.80 20.07 -12.62
C ALA A 116 17.08 20.90 -12.50
N THR A 117 17.11 22.06 -13.16
CA THR A 117 18.13 23.09 -12.94
C THR A 117 17.51 24.25 -12.17
N VAL A 118 18.03 24.53 -10.98
CA VAL A 118 17.57 25.62 -10.12
C VAL A 118 18.52 26.81 -10.23
N THR A 119 17.96 28.00 -10.43
CA THR A 119 18.71 29.26 -10.37
C THR A 119 18.10 30.24 -9.37
N LEU A 120 18.95 30.94 -8.63
CA LEU A 120 18.58 32.01 -7.70
C LEU A 120 19.26 33.30 -8.14
N ASN A 121 18.46 34.33 -8.42
CA ASN A 121 18.96 35.64 -8.89
C ASN A 121 19.90 35.52 -10.10
N GLY A 122 19.65 34.55 -10.99
CA GLY A 122 20.47 34.27 -12.18
C GLY A 122 21.68 33.37 -11.95
N HIS A 123 21.96 32.94 -10.72
CA HIS A 123 23.03 32.00 -10.39
C HIS A 123 22.49 30.57 -10.32
N ALA A 124 23.11 29.62 -11.03
CA ALA A 124 22.76 28.20 -10.87
C ALA A 124 23.21 27.69 -9.50
N VAL A 125 22.28 27.11 -8.73
CA VAL A 125 22.50 26.67 -7.35
C VAL A 125 22.33 25.17 -7.16
N LEU A 126 21.58 24.50 -8.04
CA LEU A 126 21.34 23.05 -7.97
C LEU A 126 21.08 22.47 -9.36
N GLN A 127 21.61 21.28 -9.60
CA GLN A 127 21.14 20.35 -10.63
C GLN A 127 20.68 19.08 -9.91
N SER A 128 19.45 18.64 -10.19
CA SER A 128 18.83 17.44 -9.62
C SER A 128 18.49 16.46 -10.73
N ASP A 129 18.66 15.16 -10.47
CA ASP A 129 18.36 14.05 -11.38
C ASP A 129 17.64 12.88 -10.71
N ASN A 130 17.20 13.07 -9.45
CA ASN A 130 16.56 12.03 -8.65
C ASN A 130 15.35 12.61 -7.90
N MET A 131 14.16 12.11 -8.24
CA MET A 131 12.88 12.52 -7.68
C MET A 131 12.76 12.28 -6.18
N PHE A 132 13.48 11.29 -5.67
CA PHE A 132 13.36 10.75 -4.31
C PHE A 132 14.38 11.34 -3.33
N VAL A 133 15.18 12.31 -3.77
CA VAL A 133 16.24 12.95 -2.98
C VAL A 133 15.81 14.36 -2.57
N GLU A 134 15.93 14.66 -1.28
CA GLU A 134 15.90 16.02 -0.75
C GLU A 134 17.22 16.72 -1.05
N HIS A 135 17.13 17.97 -1.52
CA HIS A 135 18.28 18.84 -1.72
C HIS A 135 18.25 20.04 -0.79
N ARG A 136 19.38 20.30 -0.12
CA ARG A 136 19.60 21.47 0.73
C ARG A 136 20.79 22.27 0.21
N VAL A 137 20.60 23.57 -0.02
CA VAL A 137 21.62 24.45 -0.61
C VAL A 137 21.73 25.73 0.20
N SER A 138 22.92 26.03 0.73
CA SER A 138 23.20 27.31 1.38
C SER A 138 23.24 28.44 0.35
N VAL A 139 22.36 29.43 0.53
CA VAL A 139 22.13 30.53 -0.42
C VAL A 139 22.25 31.91 0.19
N GLY A 140 22.55 32.03 1.49
CA GLY A 140 22.63 33.32 2.19
C GLY A 140 23.52 34.35 1.46
N HIS A 141 24.62 33.89 0.85
CA HIS A 141 25.57 34.71 0.10
C HIS A 141 25.06 35.22 -1.28
N LEU A 142 23.96 34.66 -1.79
CA LEU A 142 23.35 35.01 -3.08
C LEU A 142 22.10 35.88 -2.94
N LEU A 143 21.63 36.11 -1.71
CA LEU A 143 20.44 36.91 -1.45
C LEU A 143 20.71 38.41 -1.72
N LEU A 144 19.72 39.08 -2.29
CA LEU A 144 19.78 40.52 -2.53
C LEU A 144 19.68 41.27 -1.19
N LYS A 145 20.49 42.32 -1.03
CA LYS A 145 20.46 43.20 0.15
C LYS A 145 19.45 44.33 -0.04
N PRO A 146 18.77 44.80 1.03
CA PRO A 146 17.95 46.02 0.96
C PRO A 146 18.80 47.20 0.47
N GLY A 147 18.34 47.89 -0.58
CA GLY A 147 19.04 49.04 -1.17
C GLY A 147 18.60 50.38 -0.57
N PRO A 148 19.47 51.41 -0.53
CA PRO A 148 19.17 52.73 0.04
C PRO A 148 18.14 53.56 -0.77
N ASP A 149 17.87 53.21 -2.03
CA ASP A 149 16.92 53.90 -2.92
C ASP A 149 15.58 53.15 -3.09
N SER A 150 15.19 52.31 -2.12
CA SER A 150 13.86 51.70 -2.11
C SER A 150 12.83 52.72 -1.58
N ASP A 151 12.07 53.32 -2.48
CA ASP A 151 10.96 54.23 -2.13
C ASP A 151 9.82 53.45 -1.44
N GLY A 152 9.98 53.18 -0.14
CA GLY A 152 9.01 52.54 0.74
C GLY A 152 9.65 51.51 1.69
N PRO A 153 9.00 51.14 2.81
CA PRO A 153 9.51 50.08 3.67
C PRO A 153 9.30 48.73 2.96
N GLY A 154 10.32 48.19 2.28
CA GLY A 154 10.16 46.93 1.54
C GLY A 154 11.48 46.22 1.25
N ALA A 155 11.60 44.97 1.70
CA ALA A 155 12.74 44.09 1.50
C ALA A 155 13.10 43.88 0.01
N ALA A 156 14.38 43.62 -0.29
CA ALA A 156 14.79 43.21 -1.63
C ALA A 156 14.11 41.88 -2.02
N HIS A 157 13.65 41.74 -3.27
CA HIS A 157 12.95 40.55 -3.74
C HIS A 157 13.89 39.63 -4.54
N ASN A 158 14.07 38.41 -4.07
CA ASN A 158 14.84 37.37 -4.75
C ASN A 158 13.96 36.63 -5.75
N ARG A 159 14.54 36.25 -6.88
CA ARG A 159 13.90 35.46 -7.93
C ARG A 159 14.46 34.05 -7.92
N LEU A 160 13.59 33.07 -7.72
CA LEU A 160 13.91 31.64 -7.80
C LEU A 160 13.28 31.05 -9.04
N GLU A 161 14.06 30.30 -9.81
CA GLU A 161 13.64 29.66 -11.05
C GLU A 161 14.06 28.19 -11.06
N ILE A 162 13.18 27.34 -11.59
CA ILE A 162 13.44 25.91 -11.75
C ILE A 162 13.04 25.51 -13.17
N VAL A 163 13.98 24.95 -13.92
CA VAL A 163 13.75 24.43 -15.28
C VAL A 163 13.80 22.91 -15.24
N PHE A 164 12.71 22.26 -15.67
CA PHE A 164 12.58 20.81 -15.73
C PHE A 164 12.71 20.30 -17.17
N GLU A 165 13.63 19.38 -17.42
CA GLU A 165 13.84 18.75 -18.72
C GLU A 165 12.99 17.47 -18.88
N PRO A 166 12.61 17.10 -20.13
CA PRO A 166 11.90 15.87 -20.43
C PRO A 166 12.60 14.61 -19.91
N ALA A 167 12.00 13.92 -18.94
CA ALA A 167 12.57 12.73 -18.31
C ALA A 167 12.82 11.59 -19.31
N GLN A 168 11.90 11.37 -20.26
CA GLN A 168 12.04 10.35 -21.30
C GLN A 168 13.27 10.63 -22.18
N ARG A 169 13.44 11.88 -22.64
CA ARG A 169 14.59 12.26 -23.48
C ARG A 169 15.91 12.04 -22.74
N ARG A 170 16.00 12.54 -21.49
CA ARG A 170 17.18 12.34 -20.64
C ARG A 170 17.46 10.86 -20.37
N GLY A 171 16.42 10.06 -20.16
CA GLY A 171 16.52 8.61 -20.01
C GLY A 171 17.11 7.93 -21.24
N LEU A 172 16.67 8.28 -22.45
CA LEU A 172 17.23 7.76 -23.70
C LEU A 172 18.70 8.17 -23.88
N GLU A 173 19.05 9.42 -23.56
CA GLU A 173 20.43 9.89 -23.59
C GLU A 173 21.33 9.11 -22.62
N LEU A 174 20.82 8.75 -21.44
CA LEU A 174 21.55 7.90 -20.47
C LEU A 174 21.71 6.46 -20.97
N VAL A 175 20.71 5.90 -21.67
CA VAL A 175 20.85 4.59 -22.33
C VAL A 175 21.97 4.63 -23.38
N GLU A 176 22.01 5.68 -24.20
CA GLU A 176 23.07 5.85 -25.21
C GLU A 176 24.46 6.10 -24.59
N ALA A 177 24.52 6.80 -23.45
CA ALA A 177 25.76 7.10 -22.75
C ALA A 177 26.37 5.89 -22.03
N HIS A 178 25.56 4.86 -21.74
CA HIS A 178 25.96 3.67 -20.98
C HIS A 178 25.77 2.35 -21.77
N PRO A 179 26.44 2.18 -22.94
CA PRO A 179 26.30 0.98 -23.77
C PRO A 179 26.86 -0.29 -23.12
N GLU A 180 27.60 -0.17 -22.00
CA GLU A 180 28.06 -1.29 -21.20
C GLU A 180 26.94 -2.02 -20.44
N HIS A 181 25.78 -1.37 -20.25
CA HIS A 181 24.63 -1.95 -19.55
C HIS A 181 23.53 -2.34 -20.54
N ASP A 182 22.98 -3.54 -20.39
CA ASP A 182 21.83 -3.99 -21.17
C ASP A 182 20.52 -3.58 -20.47
N PHE A 183 19.90 -2.51 -20.97
CA PHE A 183 18.67 -1.94 -20.42
C PHE A 183 17.46 -2.80 -20.78
N ILE A 184 17.24 -3.85 -19.97
CA ILE A 184 16.05 -4.71 -20.06
C ILE A 184 14.97 -4.16 -19.13
N VAL A 185 13.85 -3.73 -19.72
CA VAL A 185 12.73 -3.12 -19.01
C VAL A 185 11.44 -3.82 -19.40
N HIS A 186 10.68 -4.34 -18.43
CA HIS A 186 9.35 -4.90 -18.66
C HIS A 186 8.24 -3.86 -18.50
N GLN A 187 7.07 -4.18 -19.06
CA GLN A 187 5.82 -3.40 -19.09
C GLN A 187 5.86 -2.06 -19.85
N THR A 188 7.04 -1.47 -20.02
CA THR A 188 7.22 -0.10 -20.51
C THR A 188 8.37 -0.02 -21.53
N GLU A 189 9.18 1.04 -21.49
CA GLU A 189 10.28 1.28 -22.43
C GLU A 189 11.63 1.55 -21.72
N VAL A 190 12.72 1.42 -22.48
CA VAL A 190 14.10 1.42 -21.95
C VAL A 190 14.52 2.72 -21.26
N SER A 191 13.91 3.86 -21.60
CA SER A 191 14.25 5.17 -21.03
C SER A 191 13.92 5.28 -19.53
N ARG A 192 13.03 4.41 -19.02
CA ARG A 192 12.67 4.31 -17.60
C ARG A 192 13.82 3.83 -16.73
N GLY A 193 14.59 2.84 -17.21
CA GLY A 193 15.61 2.13 -16.43
C GLY A 193 16.66 3.02 -15.76
N PRO A 194 17.32 3.96 -16.47
CA PRO A 194 18.37 4.78 -15.87
C PRO A 194 17.87 5.97 -15.04
N VAL A 195 16.56 6.23 -14.96
CA VAL A 195 16.00 7.44 -14.32
C VAL A 195 15.42 7.12 -12.94
N ARG A 196 15.90 7.82 -11.90
CA ARG A 196 15.35 7.74 -10.54
C ARG A 196 14.12 8.64 -10.41
N LYS A 197 13.01 8.13 -10.92
CA LYS A 197 11.66 8.73 -10.91
C LYS A 197 10.64 7.65 -10.62
N VAL A 198 9.43 8.00 -10.17
CA VAL A 198 8.31 7.06 -10.10
C VAL A 198 8.14 6.30 -11.43
N GLN A 199 8.20 4.97 -11.35
CA GLN A 199 8.37 4.11 -12.52
C GLN A 199 7.08 3.99 -13.33
N SER A 200 5.92 4.02 -12.65
CA SER A 200 4.59 3.95 -13.28
C SER A 200 4.22 5.16 -14.14
N HIS A 201 4.96 6.28 -14.09
CA HIS A 201 4.68 7.43 -14.97
C HIS A 201 4.94 7.12 -16.45
N TRP A 202 5.75 6.09 -16.76
CA TRP A 202 5.90 5.55 -18.13
C TRP A 202 4.71 4.69 -18.58
N GLY A 203 3.64 4.61 -17.77
CA GLY A 203 2.57 3.64 -17.89
C GLY A 203 2.85 2.39 -17.07
N TRP A 204 1.79 1.67 -16.74
CA TRP A 204 1.89 0.31 -16.18
C TRP A 204 0.67 -0.49 -16.63
N ASP A 205 0.63 -1.79 -16.34
CA ASP A 205 -0.49 -2.66 -16.72
C ASP A 205 -1.81 -2.37 -15.96
N TRP A 206 -1.83 -1.35 -15.10
CA TRP A 206 -3.01 -0.76 -14.46
C TRP A 206 -3.08 0.78 -14.58
N GLY A 207 -2.07 1.45 -15.14
CA GLY A 207 -1.87 2.91 -15.01
C GLY A 207 -1.59 3.64 -16.34
N PRO A 208 -1.91 4.95 -16.43
CA PRO A 208 -1.75 5.72 -17.67
C PRO A 208 -0.29 6.15 -17.88
N ILE A 209 0.05 6.54 -19.12
CA ILE A 209 1.33 7.20 -19.40
C ILE A 209 1.19 8.70 -19.14
N LEU A 210 1.64 9.14 -17.96
CA LEU A 210 1.63 10.55 -17.54
C LEU A 210 2.99 10.96 -16.97
N LEU A 211 3.93 11.25 -17.88
CA LEU A 211 5.26 11.76 -17.55
C LEU A 211 5.21 13.26 -17.20
N THR A 212 4.66 13.54 -16.02
CA THR A 212 4.66 14.89 -15.44
C THR A 212 6.01 15.28 -14.83
N CYS A 213 6.15 16.55 -14.47
CA CYS A 213 7.31 17.14 -13.81
C CYS A 213 6.88 18.35 -12.94
N GLY A 214 7.74 18.75 -12.01
CA GLY A 214 7.51 19.90 -11.14
C GLY A 214 8.15 19.76 -9.75
N PRO A 215 8.07 20.81 -8.92
CA PRO A 215 8.39 20.71 -7.50
C PRO A 215 7.28 19.91 -6.79
N TRP A 216 7.34 18.57 -6.91
CA TRP A 216 6.29 17.64 -6.46
C TRP A 216 6.20 17.49 -4.94
N LYS A 217 7.15 18.08 -4.21
CA LYS A 217 7.17 18.22 -2.74
C LYS A 217 7.51 19.66 -2.32
N PRO A 218 7.33 20.02 -1.02
CA PRO A 218 7.52 21.39 -0.56
C PRO A 218 8.90 21.99 -0.87
N VAL A 219 8.90 23.30 -1.13
CA VAL A 219 10.11 24.13 -1.21
C VAL A 219 10.13 25.06 -0.01
N ARG A 220 11.23 25.09 0.73
CA ARG A 220 11.37 25.85 1.98
C ARG A 220 12.61 26.73 1.96
N LEU A 221 12.50 27.92 2.54
CA LEU A 221 13.61 28.76 2.92
C LEU A 221 13.80 28.63 4.42
N GLU A 222 14.92 28.05 4.84
CA GLU A 222 15.26 27.90 6.25
C GLU A 222 16.31 28.94 6.63
N THR A 223 16.09 29.64 7.74
CA THR A 223 17.02 30.61 8.32
C THR A 223 17.32 30.17 9.72
N TYR A 224 18.59 29.90 10.04
CA TYR A 224 18.92 29.30 11.33
C TYR A 224 20.31 29.66 11.86
N GLU A 225 20.45 29.63 13.18
CA GLU A 225 21.74 29.57 13.87
C GLU A 225 22.13 28.12 14.16
N SER A 226 21.18 27.30 14.58
CA SER A 226 21.35 25.86 14.78
C SER A 226 20.18 25.10 14.19
N ARG A 227 20.43 23.88 13.74
CA ARG A 227 19.42 22.96 13.19
C ARG A 227 19.72 21.55 13.68
N ILE A 228 18.67 20.78 13.94
CA ILE A 228 18.75 19.33 14.15
C ILE A 228 18.56 18.69 12.77
N GLU A 229 19.58 17.99 12.28
CA GLU A 229 19.56 17.36 10.95
C GLU A 229 18.86 16.02 10.94
N ASP A 230 19.04 15.25 12.01
CA ASP A 230 18.57 13.88 12.08
C ASP A 230 18.41 13.45 13.54
N ILE A 231 17.42 12.61 13.82
CA ILE A 231 17.19 11.99 15.11
C ILE A 231 17.12 10.47 14.90
N LYS A 232 17.91 9.73 15.65
CA LYS A 232 17.91 8.27 15.64
C LYS A 232 17.51 7.74 17.01
N VAL A 233 16.50 6.87 17.02
CA VAL A 233 16.08 6.14 18.21
C VAL A 233 16.51 4.70 18.05
N ASP A 234 17.40 4.25 18.93
CA ASP A 234 17.86 2.87 18.99
C ASP A 234 17.32 2.24 20.27
N TYR A 235 16.52 1.20 20.14
CA TYR A 235 15.97 0.52 21.30
C TYR A 235 15.93 -0.99 21.11
N ARG A 236 15.96 -1.71 22.23
CA ARG A 236 15.81 -3.17 22.27
C ARG A 236 14.78 -3.53 23.34
N VAL A 237 13.73 -4.23 22.93
CA VAL A 237 12.79 -4.84 23.89
C VAL A 237 13.50 -6.03 24.54
N LEU A 238 13.80 -5.93 25.84
CA LEU A 238 14.49 -6.96 26.60
C LEU A 238 13.53 -8.05 27.05
N ASP A 239 12.32 -7.65 27.45
CA ASP A 239 11.21 -8.51 27.83
C ASP A 239 9.90 -7.89 27.30
N VAL A 240 9.05 -8.70 26.70
CA VAL A 240 7.74 -8.26 26.16
C VAL A 240 6.64 -8.23 27.22
N GLY A 241 6.94 -8.65 28.44
CA GLY A 241 6.02 -8.76 29.57
C GLY A 241 5.10 -9.97 29.41
N HIS A 242 5.41 -11.07 30.10
CA HIS A 242 4.52 -12.23 30.15
C HIS A 242 3.76 -12.31 31.48
N GLY A 243 2.44 -12.49 31.41
CA GLY A 243 1.60 -12.74 32.58
C GLY A 243 1.40 -11.50 33.48
N ARG A 244 2.12 -11.42 34.61
CA ARG A 244 2.01 -10.34 35.61
C ARG A 244 3.23 -9.40 35.63
N GLU A 245 4.27 -9.71 34.87
CA GLU A 245 5.48 -8.90 34.83
C GLU A 245 5.37 -7.86 33.70
N PRO A 246 5.75 -6.60 33.96
CA PRO A 246 5.71 -5.55 32.95
C PRO A 246 6.83 -5.72 31.90
N PRO A 247 6.65 -5.21 30.67
CA PRO A 247 7.73 -5.19 29.68
C PRO A 247 8.94 -4.37 30.15
N VAL A 248 10.09 -4.59 29.51
CA VAL A 248 11.32 -3.82 29.75
C VAL A 248 11.97 -3.48 28.41
N VAL A 249 12.28 -2.20 28.20
CA VAL A 249 12.91 -1.70 26.96
C VAL A 249 14.18 -0.92 27.30
N ASP A 250 15.29 -1.28 26.65
CA ASP A 250 16.52 -0.51 26.70
C ASP A 250 16.56 0.46 25.50
N ILE A 251 16.62 1.77 25.76
CA ILE A 251 16.50 2.83 24.74
C ILE A 251 17.66 3.83 24.81
N GLY A 252 18.18 4.22 23.65
CA GLY A 252 19.12 5.31 23.45
C GLY A 252 18.69 6.19 22.29
N ILE A 253 19.01 7.49 22.38
CA ILE A 253 18.67 8.49 21.37
C ILE A 253 19.95 9.21 20.96
N SER A 254 20.17 9.30 19.65
CA SER A 254 21.19 10.19 19.08
C SER A 254 20.55 11.24 18.19
N ALA A 255 21.19 12.39 18.11
CA ALA A 255 20.80 13.49 17.24
C ALA A 255 22.04 14.07 16.57
N ARG A 256 21.92 14.37 15.28
CA ARG A 256 22.94 15.08 14.52
C ARG A 256 22.53 16.54 14.41
N LEU A 257 23.43 17.45 14.79
CA LEU A 257 23.14 18.88 14.87
C LEU A 257 24.17 19.69 14.07
N VAL A 258 23.74 20.82 13.53
CA VAL A 258 24.59 21.87 12.95
C VAL A 258 24.40 23.14 13.76
N GLY A 259 25.46 23.92 13.95
CA GLY A 259 25.40 25.21 14.64
C GLY A 259 26.08 25.25 16.01
N PRO A 260 25.89 26.38 16.73
CA PRO A 260 26.63 26.70 17.95
C PRO A 260 26.00 26.13 19.23
N ALA A 261 24.97 25.28 19.14
CA ALA A 261 24.33 24.71 20.31
C ALA A 261 25.36 24.03 21.24
N THR A 262 25.24 24.31 22.55
CA THR A 262 26.13 23.81 23.60
C THR A 262 25.46 22.78 24.50
N ARG A 263 24.12 22.66 24.42
CA ARG A 263 23.32 21.75 25.22
C ARG A 263 22.23 21.12 24.34
N VAL A 264 21.91 19.85 24.61
CA VAL A 264 20.79 19.13 23.99
C VAL A 264 19.88 18.60 25.09
N ASP A 265 18.60 18.93 25.02
CA ASP A 265 17.57 18.36 25.88
C ASP A 265 16.72 17.39 25.06
N VAL A 266 16.52 16.18 25.57
CA VAL A 266 15.66 15.17 24.97
C VAL A 266 14.59 14.74 25.97
N SER A 267 13.35 14.73 25.54
CA SER A 267 12.21 14.28 26.35
C SER A 267 11.37 13.28 25.58
N LEU A 268 10.97 12.20 26.26
CA LEU A 268 10.04 11.21 25.73
C LEU A 268 8.78 11.22 26.60
N SER A 269 7.61 11.34 25.97
CA SER A 269 6.32 11.44 26.66
C SER A 269 5.32 10.40 26.15
N PHE A 270 4.50 9.88 27.05
CA PHE A 270 3.37 9.00 26.76
C PHE A 270 2.10 9.60 27.34
N GLN A 271 1.07 9.79 26.51
CA GLN A 271 -0.22 10.37 26.94
C GLN A 271 -0.06 11.69 27.73
N GLY A 272 0.88 12.55 27.29
CA GLY A 272 1.18 13.85 27.91
C GLY A 272 2.01 13.78 29.19
N ARG A 273 2.44 12.59 29.64
CA ARG A 273 3.35 12.43 30.78
C ARG A 273 4.75 12.11 30.30
N GLN A 274 5.74 12.91 30.72
CA GLN A 274 7.15 12.63 30.49
C GLN A 274 7.56 11.33 31.21
N VAL A 275 8.11 10.38 30.46
CA VAL A 275 8.58 9.08 30.95
C VAL A 275 10.10 8.97 30.98
N LEU A 276 10.79 9.76 30.15
CA LEU A 276 12.24 9.78 30.08
C LEU A 276 12.76 11.17 29.71
N GLU A 277 13.95 11.51 30.23
CA GLU A 277 14.64 12.77 29.97
C GLU A 277 16.15 12.54 29.85
N PHE A 278 16.79 13.16 28.85
CA PHE A 278 18.23 13.26 28.74
C PHE A 278 18.65 14.72 28.60
N VAL A 279 19.78 15.06 29.22
CA VAL A 279 20.45 16.34 29.04
C VAL A 279 21.91 16.07 28.67
N GLY A 280 22.34 16.60 27.53
CA GLY A 280 23.69 16.51 27.00
C GLY A 280 24.36 17.87 26.92
N HIS A 281 25.68 17.88 27.09
CA HIS A 281 26.50 19.07 26.89
C HIS A 281 27.57 18.80 25.84
N ARG A 282 27.82 19.79 24.96
CA ARG A 282 28.88 19.72 23.96
C ARG A 282 30.22 19.97 24.62
N ASP A 283 31.15 19.03 24.47
CA ASP A 283 32.48 19.13 25.05
C ASP A 283 33.34 20.12 24.24
N CYS A 284 33.50 21.34 24.76
CA CYS A 284 34.14 22.44 24.03
C CYS A 284 35.69 22.41 24.11
N GLU A 285 36.27 21.59 25.00
CA GLU A 285 37.72 21.50 25.21
C GLU A 285 38.44 20.55 24.23
N SER A 286 37.71 19.62 23.60
CA SER A 286 38.25 18.58 22.70
C SER A 286 37.79 18.72 21.25
N ALA A 287 36.83 19.60 20.97
CA ALA A 287 36.35 19.88 19.62
C ALA A 287 37.24 20.93 18.91
N PRO A 288 37.52 20.80 17.60
CA PRO A 288 38.13 21.88 16.83
C PRO A 288 37.29 23.17 17.01
N PRO A 289 37.90 24.37 17.02
CA PRO A 289 37.15 25.61 17.12
C PRO A 289 36.07 25.57 16.05
N ALA A 290 34.82 25.55 16.49
CA ALA A 290 33.69 25.32 15.60
C ALA A 290 33.76 26.38 14.50
N SER A 291 34.07 25.99 13.26
CA SER A 291 33.42 26.68 12.17
C SER A 291 31.93 26.45 12.43
N GLU A 292 31.17 27.52 12.57
CA GLU A 292 29.77 27.52 13.04
C GLU A 292 28.85 26.58 12.23
N SER A 293 29.32 26.08 11.08
CA SER A 293 28.60 25.24 10.11
C SER A 293 28.96 23.74 10.07
N ALA A 294 29.90 23.21 10.87
CA ALA A 294 30.21 21.76 10.86
C ALA A 294 29.24 20.93 11.72
N PRO A 295 28.71 19.79 11.22
CA PRO A 295 27.82 18.94 11.99
C PRO A 295 28.55 18.24 13.15
N TRP A 296 27.85 18.02 14.25
CA TRP A 296 28.31 17.25 15.41
C TRP A 296 27.19 16.36 15.93
N GLU A 297 27.55 15.31 16.67
CA GLU A 297 26.62 14.29 17.14
C GLU A 297 26.45 14.35 18.66
N PHE A 298 25.21 14.29 19.11
CA PHE A 298 24.83 14.01 20.48
C PHE A 298 24.35 12.57 20.58
N THR A 299 24.83 11.83 21.57
CA THR A 299 24.37 10.46 21.87
C THR A 299 24.06 10.37 23.36
N SER A 300 22.84 9.97 23.69
CA SER A 300 22.42 9.76 25.07
C SER A 300 23.08 8.50 25.68
N ALA A 301 23.10 8.42 27.00
CA ALA A 301 23.23 7.13 27.66
C ALA A 301 22.04 6.24 27.29
N ARG A 302 22.22 4.91 27.28
CA ARG A 302 21.10 3.98 27.18
C ARG A 302 20.45 3.80 28.55
N LEU A 303 19.12 3.78 28.60
CA LEU A 303 18.34 3.62 29.83
C LEU A 303 17.31 2.52 29.68
N GLU A 304 17.08 1.78 30.77
CA GLU A 304 15.97 0.84 30.88
C GLU A 304 14.69 1.61 31.24
N LEU A 305 13.72 1.54 30.35
CA LEU A 305 12.36 2.01 30.55
C LEU A 305 11.54 0.85 31.14
N GLU A 306 11.13 1.00 32.40
CA GLU A 306 10.28 0.04 33.11
C GLU A 306 8.80 0.27 32.76
N GLU A 307 8.05 -0.81 32.60
CA GLU A 307 6.61 -0.81 32.27
C GLU A 307 6.18 -0.01 31.02
N PRO A 308 6.95 -0.03 29.91
CA PRO A 308 6.55 0.65 28.70
C PRO A 308 5.33 -0.02 28.08
N GLN A 309 4.49 0.79 27.44
CA GLN A 309 3.33 0.33 26.70
C GLN A 309 3.77 0.03 25.25
N LEU A 310 3.89 -1.25 24.91
CA LEU A 310 4.34 -1.66 23.58
C LEU A 310 3.30 -1.34 22.50
N TRP A 311 3.78 -1.03 21.29
CA TRP A 311 2.96 -0.90 20.08
C TRP A 311 2.62 -2.28 19.52
N TRP A 312 1.38 -2.47 19.07
CA TRP A 312 0.90 -3.72 18.48
C TRP A 312 0.22 -3.51 17.13
N PRO A 313 0.37 -4.45 16.19
CA PRO A 313 -0.42 -4.44 14.96
C PRO A 313 -1.90 -4.64 15.26
N ARG A 314 -2.72 -4.18 14.32
CA ARG A 314 -4.18 -4.19 14.43
C ARG A 314 -4.70 -5.60 14.69
N GLY A 315 -5.57 -5.71 15.68
CA GLY A 315 -6.18 -6.98 16.09
C GLY A 315 -5.37 -7.78 17.12
N TYR A 316 -4.17 -7.33 17.47
CA TYR A 316 -3.28 -8.00 18.43
C TYR A 316 -2.99 -7.18 19.69
N GLY A 317 -3.33 -5.89 19.71
CA GLY A 317 -3.19 -5.03 20.89
C GLY A 317 -3.42 -3.55 20.55
N ALA A 318 -3.00 -2.66 21.45
CA ALA A 318 -3.10 -1.22 21.28
C ALA A 318 -1.89 -0.64 20.51
N GLN A 319 -2.15 0.38 19.70
CA GLN A 319 -1.15 1.11 18.90
C GLN A 319 -0.53 2.23 19.77
N ASN A 320 0.20 1.86 20.82
CA ASN A 320 0.79 2.84 21.75
C ASN A 320 1.92 3.64 21.08
N LEU A 321 1.77 4.96 21.05
CA LEU A 321 2.72 5.90 20.45
C LEU A 321 3.21 6.91 21.49
N TYR A 322 4.50 7.24 21.41
CA TYR A 322 5.20 8.17 22.29
C TYR A 322 5.65 9.41 21.49
N GLU A 323 5.61 10.58 22.13
CA GLU A 323 6.15 11.83 21.58
C GLU A 323 7.60 11.98 22.05
N LEU A 324 8.55 11.93 21.13
CA LEU A 324 9.95 12.27 21.35
C LEU A 324 10.15 13.72 20.92
N ARG A 325 10.81 14.52 21.77
CA ARG A 325 11.19 15.90 21.46
C ARG A 325 12.66 16.13 21.77
N VAL A 326 13.39 16.70 20.82
CA VAL A 326 14.81 17.07 20.93
C VAL A 326 14.93 18.58 20.78
N ARG A 327 15.62 19.23 21.71
CA ARG A 327 15.90 20.68 21.70
C ARG A 327 17.39 20.92 21.71
N SER A 328 17.85 21.81 20.84
CA SER A 328 19.20 22.36 20.89
C SER A 328 19.17 23.71 21.61
N LEU A 329 20.08 23.91 22.56
CA LEU A 329 20.13 25.10 23.40
C LEU A 329 21.53 25.71 23.46
N SER A 330 21.57 27.02 23.67
CA SER A 330 22.79 27.79 23.93
C SER A 330 22.59 28.78 25.08
N THR A 331 23.67 29.18 25.73
CA THR A 331 23.64 30.18 26.81
C THR A 331 23.57 31.61 26.25
N THR A 332 22.57 32.39 26.68
CA THR A 332 22.43 33.82 26.37
C THR A 332 22.93 34.68 27.53
N GLY A 333 23.79 35.67 27.28
CA GLY A 333 24.14 36.70 28.29
C GLY A 333 24.79 36.14 29.57
N SER A 334 24.47 36.73 30.74
CA SER A 334 24.94 36.22 32.04
C SER A 334 24.59 34.73 32.16
N GLU A 335 25.53 33.92 32.64
CA GLU A 335 25.64 32.44 32.55
C GLU A 335 24.41 31.56 32.95
N SER A 336 23.23 32.13 33.19
CA SER A 336 22.05 31.49 33.78
C SER A 336 20.84 31.31 32.84
N GLU A 337 20.75 31.98 31.68
CA GLU A 337 19.60 31.84 30.77
C GLU A 337 19.95 30.98 29.53
N LEU A 338 19.07 30.01 29.23
CA LEU A 338 19.19 29.11 28.08
C LEU A 338 18.14 29.47 27.04
N ALA A 339 18.58 29.73 25.81
CA ALA A 339 17.70 29.90 24.66
C ALA A 339 17.63 28.62 23.83
N VAL A 340 16.42 28.30 23.35
CA VAL A 340 16.20 27.20 22.39
C VAL A 340 16.53 27.71 20.99
N LEU A 341 17.50 27.07 20.34
CA LEU A 341 17.93 27.41 18.98
C LEU A 341 17.13 26.64 17.92
N ALA A 342 16.89 25.35 18.14
CA ALA A 342 16.03 24.51 17.31
C ALA A 342 15.34 23.43 18.15
N GLU A 343 14.16 23.00 17.70
CA GLU A 343 13.37 21.93 18.29
C GLU A 343 12.83 21.05 17.18
N GLU A 344 12.98 19.74 17.32
CA GLU A 344 12.43 18.73 16.41
C GLU A 344 11.75 17.62 17.21
N GLY A 345 10.74 16.97 16.62
CA GLY A 345 9.96 15.93 17.29
C GLY A 345 9.63 14.75 16.37
N LEU A 346 9.54 13.56 16.97
CA LEU A 346 9.16 12.32 16.30
C LEU A 346 8.08 11.60 17.11
N THR A 347 7.22 10.86 16.42
CA THR A 347 6.31 9.91 17.05
C THR A 347 6.89 8.51 16.94
N ILE A 348 7.07 7.79 18.06
CA ILE A 348 7.68 6.44 18.04
C ILE A 348 6.76 5.42 18.70
N GLY A 349 6.85 4.17 18.24
CA GLY A 349 6.22 3.02 18.90
C GLY A 349 7.27 1.97 19.26
N LEU A 350 7.22 1.47 20.49
CA LEU A 350 8.17 0.47 20.98
C LEU A 350 7.62 -0.93 20.70
N ARG A 351 8.30 -1.69 19.85
CA ARG A 351 7.95 -3.09 19.56
C ARG A 351 9.18 -3.94 19.21
N LYS A 352 9.07 -5.24 19.44
CA LYS A 352 9.98 -6.26 18.90
C LYS A 352 9.37 -6.85 17.65
N VAL A 353 10.11 -6.89 16.54
CA VAL A 353 9.66 -7.52 15.29
C VAL A 353 10.74 -8.45 14.74
N GLU A 354 10.31 -9.61 14.25
CA GLU A 354 11.18 -10.63 13.65
C GLU A 354 10.50 -11.21 12.40
N LEU A 355 11.28 -11.48 11.34
CA LEU A 355 10.87 -12.33 10.24
C LEU A 355 11.33 -13.76 10.55
N VAL A 356 10.39 -14.68 10.74
CA VAL A 356 10.70 -16.06 11.11
C VAL A 356 10.88 -16.91 9.86
N GLN A 357 12.10 -17.42 9.68
CA GLN A 357 12.52 -18.28 8.56
C GLN A 357 13.19 -19.57 9.03
N GLU A 358 12.47 -20.33 9.84
CA GLU A 358 12.91 -21.61 10.42
C GLU A 358 12.50 -22.79 9.54
N LYS A 359 13.37 -23.81 9.44
CA LYS A 359 13.03 -25.07 8.75
C LYS A 359 11.96 -25.82 9.51
N ASP A 360 10.96 -26.31 8.79
CA ASP A 360 9.85 -27.10 9.32
C ASP A 360 9.38 -28.18 8.33
N SER A 361 8.26 -28.84 8.63
CA SER A 361 7.71 -29.91 7.78
C SER A 361 7.20 -29.43 6.40
N HIS A 362 7.12 -28.12 6.18
CA HIS A 362 6.62 -27.51 4.94
C HIS A 362 7.72 -26.79 4.16
N GLY A 363 9.00 -26.86 4.59
CA GLY A 363 10.15 -26.17 3.99
C GLY A 363 10.83 -25.22 4.98
N GLN A 364 10.93 -23.94 4.63
CA GLN A 364 11.34 -22.85 5.53
C GLN A 364 10.19 -21.87 5.74
N SER A 365 9.83 -21.60 6.99
CA SER A 365 8.75 -20.67 7.32
C SER A 365 8.99 -19.25 6.78
N PHE A 366 7.91 -18.49 6.68
CA PHE A 366 7.95 -17.07 6.34
C PHE A 366 6.73 -16.40 6.97
N TYR A 367 6.92 -15.78 8.13
CA TYR A 367 5.89 -14.98 8.80
C TYR A 367 6.52 -13.99 9.77
N PHE A 368 5.75 -12.98 10.18
CA PHE A 368 6.19 -11.97 11.11
C PHE A 368 5.83 -12.34 12.55
N ARG A 369 6.74 -12.12 13.49
CA ARG A 369 6.50 -12.22 14.92
C ARG A 369 6.66 -10.85 15.55
N VAL A 370 5.60 -10.34 16.17
CA VAL A 370 5.59 -9.04 16.83
C VAL A 370 5.33 -9.22 18.31
N ASN A 371 6.22 -8.71 19.16
CA ASN A 371 6.19 -8.88 20.62
C ASN A 371 5.96 -10.35 21.02
N GLU A 372 6.68 -11.25 20.34
CA GLU A 372 6.66 -12.71 20.54
C GLU A 372 5.33 -13.41 20.18
N VAL A 373 4.46 -12.72 19.46
CA VAL A 373 3.24 -13.28 18.87
C VAL A 373 3.38 -13.39 17.36
N ASP A 374 3.19 -14.59 16.82
CA ASP A 374 3.17 -14.80 15.37
C ASP A 374 1.94 -14.13 14.73
N ILE A 375 2.13 -13.46 13.61
CA ILE A 375 1.11 -12.67 12.92
C ILE A 375 0.84 -13.28 11.54
N PHE A 376 -0.43 -13.58 11.25
CA PHE A 376 -0.84 -13.87 9.88
C PHE A 376 -1.03 -12.54 9.15
N ALA A 377 -0.11 -12.21 8.24
CA ALA A 377 -0.13 -10.94 7.52
C ALA A 377 -1.04 -11.03 6.28
N GLY A 378 -2.33 -10.86 6.49
CA GLY A 378 -3.31 -10.70 5.40
C GLY A 378 -3.54 -9.23 5.10
N GLY A 379 -3.42 -8.84 3.83
CA GLY A 379 -3.26 -7.45 3.44
C GLY A 379 -3.40 -7.20 1.95
N SER A 380 -2.91 -6.07 1.45
CA SER A 380 -2.93 -5.74 0.01
C SER A 380 -1.63 -5.07 -0.42
N CYS A 381 -1.30 -5.16 -1.70
CA CYS A 381 -0.31 -4.28 -2.31
C CYS A 381 -0.88 -2.89 -2.55
N TRP A 382 -0.06 -1.87 -2.33
CA TRP A 382 -0.34 -0.44 -2.50
C TRP A 382 0.47 0.10 -3.66
N ILE A 383 -0.22 0.84 -4.52
CA ILE A 383 0.36 1.66 -5.59
C ILE A 383 0.06 3.14 -5.30
N PRO A 384 0.68 4.11 -5.98
CA PRO A 384 0.30 5.52 -5.83
C PRO A 384 -1.22 5.71 -6.00
N ALA A 385 -1.84 6.44 -5.07
CA ALA A 385 -3.30 6.64 -5.08
C ALA A 385 -3.78 7.71 -6.09
N ASP A 386 -2.87 8.36 -6.79
CA ASP A 386 -3.14 9.24 -7.93
C ASP A 386 -1.93 9.21 -8.89
N SER A 387 -2.17 9.37 -10.20
CA SER A 387 -1.08 9.53 -11.18
C SER A 387 -0.48 10.94 -11.17
N LEU A 388 -1.15 11.88 -10.50
CA LEU A 388 -0.69 13.24 -10.25
C LEU A 388 -0.55 13.42 -8.75
N LEU A 389 0.66 13.14 -8.25
CA LEU A 389 0.96 12.92 -6.84
C LEU A 389 0.68 14.13 -5.96
N SER A 390 0.76 15.35 -6.51
CA SER A 390 0.46 16.60 -5.80
C SER A 390 -1.01 16.75 -5.39
N ARG A 391 -1.91 15.90 -5.91
CA ARG A 391 -3.34 15.86 -5.53
C ARG A 391 -3.62 15.07 -4.25
N MET A 392 -2.63 14.36 -3.73
CA MET A 392 -2.78 13.60 -2.49
C MET A 392 -2.59 14.50 -1.28
N THR A 393 -3.56 14.49 -0.37
CA THR A 393 -3.50 15.20 0.92
C THR A 393 -3.28 14.23 2.07
N PRO A 394 -2.77 14.69 3.23
CA PRO A 394 -2.67 13.85 4.42
C PRO A 394 -3.98 13.16 4.80
N GLU A 395 -5.11 13.85 4.67
CA GLU A 395 -6.43 13.30 4.95
C GLU A 395 -6.79 12.16 3.99
N ARG A 396 -6.51 12.31 2.69
CA ARG A 396 -6.75 11.25 1.70
C ARG A 396 -5.88 10.02 1.97
N TYR A 397 -4.62 10.19 2.38
CA TYR A 397 -3.79 9.07 2.83
C TYR A 397 -4.41 8.35 4.02
N ARG A 398 -4.83 9.11 5.05
CA ARG A 398 -5.46 8.54 6.23
C ARG A 398 -6.75 7.80 5.89
N ASP A 399 -7.58 8.34 5.02
CA ASP A 399 -8.83 7.70 4.57
C ASP A 399 -8.55 6.37 3.85
N TRP A 400 -7.52 6.31 3.01
CA TRP A 400 -7.10 5.07 2.34
C TRP A 400 -6.63 4.00 3.32
N ILE A 401 -5.80 4.35 4.31
CA ILE A 401 -5.37 3.40 5.34
C ILE A 401 -6.56 2.99 6.23
N ALA A 402 -7.49 3.90 6.51
CA ALA A 402 -8.72 3.58 7.23
C ALA A 402 -9.55 2.54 6.46
N VAL A 403 -9.67 2.63 5.14
CA VAL A 403 -10.32 1.61 4.31
C VAL A 403 -9.65 0.24 4.48
N LEU A 404 -8.31 0.17 4.47
CA LEU A 404 -7.57 -1.06 4.69
C LEU A 404 -7.84 -1.64 6.10
N ALA A 405 -7.77 -0.80 7.13
CA ALA A 405 -8.02 -1.19 8.52
C ALA A 405 -9.47 -1.65 8.78
N GLU A 406 -10.47 -0.98 8.17
CA GLU A 406 -11.88 -1.40 8.16
C GLU A 406 -12.08 -2.77 7.50
N GLY A 407 -11.19 -3.14 6.58
CA GLY A 407 -11.14 -4.42 5.88
C GLY A 407 -10.52 -5.55 6.71
N ASN A 408 -10.21 -5.33 7.99
CA ASN A 408 -9.48 -6.27 8.86
C ASN A 408 -8.10 -6.68 8.29
N GLN A 409 -7.52 -5.86 7.43
CA GLN A 409 -6.20 -6.12 6.88
C GLN A 409 -5.13 -5.67 7.89
N THR A 410 -4.06 -6.46 8.00
CA THR A 410 -3.00 -6.27 9.01
C THR A 410 -1.71 -5.74 8.39
N MET A 411 -1.54 -5.85 7.07
CA MET A 411 -0.33 -5.44 6.36
C MET A 411 -0.65 -4.75 5.03
N VAL A 412 0.20 -3.81 4.64
CA VAL A 412 0.22 -3.19 3.32
C VAL A 412 1.64 -3.27 2.75
N ARG A 413 1.77 -3.61 1.46
CA ARG A 413 3.06 -3.58 0.75
C ARG A 413 3.10 -2.38 -0.19
N VAL A 414 3.98 -1.42 0.08
CA VAL A 414 4.26 -0.28 -0.81
C VAL A 414 5.14 -0.78 -1.95
N TRP A 415 4.56 -0.94 -3.13
CA TRP A 415 5.18 -1.58 -4.29
C TRP A 415 6.25 -0.70 -4.95
N GLY A 416 7.35 -1.32 -5.39
CA GLY A 416 8.59 -0.67 -5.81
C GLY A 416 8.57 0.15 -7.10
N GLY A 417 7.49 0.20 -7.89
CA GLY A 417 7.43 1.14 -9.03
C GLY A 417 6.64 2.42 -8.74
N GLY A 418 6.22 2.62 -7.50
CA GLY A 418 5.54 3.82 -7.01
C GLY A 418 6.51 4.88 -6.46
N ILE A 419 6.20 5.37 -5.25
CA ILE A 419 7.00 6.34 -4.50
C ILE A 419 7.24 5.84 -3.07
N TYR A 420 8.29 6.33 -2.42
CA TYR A 420 8.30 6.39 -0.95
C TYR A 420 7.21 7.38 -0.53
N GLU A 421 6.21 6.90 0.19
CA GLU A 421 5.01 7.70 0.42
C GLU A 421 5.26 8.91 1.33
N SER A 422 4.26 9.78 1.39
CA SER A 422 4.19 10.88 2.36
C SER A 422 4.27 10.34 3.79
N ASP A 423 4.85 11.10 4.73
CA ASP A 423 4.85 10.73 6.16
C ASP A 423 3.42 10.47 6.66
N ALA A 424 2.42 11.18 6.12
CA ALA A 424 1.01 10.96 6.45
C ALA A 424 0.49 9.54 6.18
N PHE A 425 1.08 8.81 5.21
CA PHE A 425 0.76 7.40 4.97
C PHE A 425 1.24 6.52 6.13
N TYR A 426 2.49 6.72 6.57
CA TYR A 426 3.11 5.92 7.63
C TYR A 426 2.54 6.29 9.00
N ASP A 427 2.28 7.57 9.25
CA ASP A 427 1.57 8.06 10.44
C ASP A 427 0.20 7.38 10.58
N ALA A 428 -0.56 7.29 9.49
CA ALA A 428 -1.85 6.60 9.49
C ALA A 428 -1.69 5.09 9.72
N CYS A 429 -0.64 4.46 9.17
CA CYS A 429 -0.32 3.05 9.43
C CYS A 429 0.05 2.81 10.91
N ASP A 430 0.82 3.72 11.51
CA ASP A 430 1.20 3.68 12.93
C ASP A 430 -0.02 3.80 13.84
N GLU A 431 -0.91 4.77 13.54
CA GLU A 431 -2.16 5.01 14.28
C GLU A 431 -3.12 3.82 14.18
N LEU A 432 -3.28 3.25 12.99
CA LEU A 432 -4.27 2.21 12.70
C LEU A 432 -3.75 0.78 12.86
N GLY A 433 -2.45 0.62 13.15
CA GLY A 433 -1.83 -0.67 13.42
C GLY A 433 -1.56 -1.51 12.17
N VAL A 434 -1.40 -0.89 11.01
CA VAL A 434 -1.16 -1.58 9.74
C VAL A 434 0.35 -1.73 9.56
N LEU A 435 0.84 -2.96 9.44
CA LEU A 435 2.25 -3.23 9.15
C LEU A 435 2.60 -2.81 7.71
N VAL A 436 3.77 -2.23 7.51
CA VAL A 436 4.27 -1.79 6.20
C VAL A 436 5.45 -2.65 5.76
N TRP A 437 5.30 -3.26 4.59
CA TRP A 437 6.38 -3.78 3.77
C TRP A 437 6.74 -2.70 2.74
N GLN A 438 7.94 -2.15 2.83
CA GLN A 438 8.40 -1.05 1.97
C GLN A 438 9.39 -1.57 0.93
N ASP A 439 9.02 -1.56 -0.35
CA ASP A 439 10.01 -1.76 -1.41
C ASP A 439 10.87 -0.50 -1.57
N PHE A 440 12.14 -0.63 -1.99
CA PHE A 440 12.85 0.45 -2.65
C PHE A 440 12.26 0.66 -4.05
N MET A 441 12.43 1.86 -4.62
CA MET A 441 11.74 2.24 -5.86
C MET A 441 12.38 1.62 -7.13
N PHE A 442 12.41 0.29 -7.20
CA PHE A 442 12.86 -0.55 -8.31
C PHE A 442 11.79 -1.58 -8.65
N ALA A 443 11.43 -1.71 -9.93
CA ALA A 443 10.43 -2.67 -10.37
C ALA A 443 10.60 -3.12 -11.84
N CYS A 444 10.55 -4.43 -12.06
CA CYS A 444 10.54 -5.11 -13.34
C CYS A 444 11.58 -4.56 -14.36
N ALA A 445 12.80 -4.25 -13.91
CA ALA A 445 13.88 -3.71 -14.74
C ALA A 445 15.29 -4.19 -14.31
N SER A 446 16.19 -4.31 -15.28
CA SER A 446 17.61 -4.49 -15.03
C SER A 446 18.23 -3.09 -14.86
N TYR A 447 18.46 -2.69 -13.62
CA TYR A 447 18.96 -1.35 -13.30
C TYR A 447 20.50 -1.25 -13.43
N PRO A 448 21.03 -0.10 -13.89
CA PRO A 448 22.46 0.10 -14.08
C PRO A 448 23.21 0.30 -12.76
N THR A 449 24.54 0.23 -12.79
CA THR A 449 25.40 0.39 -11.60
C THR A 449 26.66 1.23 -11.85
N TYR A 450 26.66 2.09 -12.87
CA TYR A 450 27.76 3.04 -13.04
C TYR A 450 27.86 3.97 -11.81
N PRO A 451 29.06 4.49 -11.48
CA PRO A 451 29.31 5.12 -10.18
C PRO A 451 28.34 6.26 -9.80
N ALA A 452 27.96 7.11 -10.75
CA ALA A 452 27.02 8.20 -10.50
C ALA A 452 25.61 7.69 -10.12
N TYR A 453 25.14 6.62 -10.76
CA TYR A 453 23.85 6.01 -10.42
C TYR A 453 23.87 5.41 -9.02
N LEU A 454 24.94 4.66 -8.67
CA LEU A 454 25.08 4.07 -7.33
C LEU A 454 25.14 5.15 -6.23
N ALA A 455 25.84 6.26 -6.47
CA ALA A 455 25.89 7.37 -5.53
C ALA A 455 24.53 8.05 -5.33
N SER A 456 23.76 8.20 -6.41
CA SER A 456 22.38 8.72 -6.35
C SER A 456 21.46 7.77 -5.57
N VAL A 457 21.53 6.46 -5.84
CA VAL A 457 20.77 5.42 -5.12
C VAL A 457 21.16 5.34 -3.64
N GLU A 458 22.44 5.45 -3.30
CA GLU A 458 22.87 5.48 -1.89
C GLU A 458 22.28 6.69 -1.15
N THR A 459 22.32 7.87 -1.78
CA THR A 459 21.75 9.09 -1.20
C THR A 459 20.24 8.95 -0.99
N GLU A 460 19.52 8.48 -2.01
CA GLU A 460 18.09 8.19 -1.97
C GLU A 460 17.75 7.21 -0.84
N ALA A 461 18.47 6.10 -0.74
CA ALA A 461 18.23 5.06 0.24
C ALA A 461 18.49 5.57 1.67
N ARG A 462 19.61 6.25 1.91
CA ARG A 462 19.94 6.79 3.23
C ARG A 462 18.92 7.83 3.69
N GLN A 463 18.53 8.75 2.82
CA GLN A 463 17.54 9.77 3.16
C GLN A 463 16.16 9.17 3.47
N ASN A 464 15.66 8.25 2.63
CA ASN A 464 14.34 7.67 2.85
C ASN A 464 14.32 6.71 4.04
N MET A 465 15.39 5.93 4.27
CA MET A 465 15.49 5.12 5.48
C MET A 465 15.62 5.98 6.74
N GLY A 466 16.43 7.03 6.71
CA GLY A 466 16.57 7.98 7.81
C GLY A 466 15.24 8.64 8.18
N ARG A 467 14.49 9.09 7.16
CA ARG A 467 13.14 9.65 7.32
C ARG A 467 12.17 8.65 7.95
N LEU A 468 12.14 7.41 7.45
CA LEU A 468 11.05 6.47 7.76
C LEU A 468 11.33 5.48 8.91
N ARG A 469 12.58 5.31 9.35
CA ARG A 469 12.98 4.28 10.34
C ARG A 469 12.32 4.39 11.71
N HIS A 470 11.72 5.54 12.04
CA HIS A 470 11.10 5.79 13.33
C HIS A 470 9.65 5.26 13.41
N HIS A 471 9.01 4.99 12.27
CA HIS A 471 7.65 4.47 12.20
C HIS A 471 7.57 3.02 12.69
N PRO A 472 6.81 2.71 13.76
CA PRO A 472 6.64 1.34 14.23
C PRO A 472 5.95 0.43 13.22
N SER A 473 5.11 0.96 12.33
CA SER A 473 4.42 0.19 11.29
C SER A 473 5.39 -0.43 10.27
N LEU A 474 6.50 0.23 9.94
CA LEU A 474 7.47 -0.25 8.97
C LEU A 474 8.29 -1.41 9.53
N VAL A 475 8.10 -2.59 8.95
CA VAL A 475 8.73 -3.84 9.42
C VAL A 475 9.70 -4.46 8.43
N VAL A 476 9.55 -4.21 7.13
CA VAL A 476 10.43 -4.76 6.08
C VAL A 476 10.84 -3.67 5.10
N TRP A 477 12.12 -3.68 4.74
CA TRP A 477 12.64 -3.04 3.54
C TRP A 477 12.96 -4.10 2.49
N CYS A 478 12.41 -3.96 1.29
CA CYS A 478 12.57 -4.92 0.21
C CYS A 478 13.29 -4.28 -1.00
N GLY A 479 14.32 -4.93 -1.55
CA GLY A 479 15.20 -4.30 -2.54
C GLY A 479 14.54 -3.91 -3.86
N ASN A 480 13.56 -4.69 -4.34
CA ASN A 480 12.87 -4.44 -5.60
C ASN A 480 11.57 -5.27 -5.72
N ASN A 481 10.79 -4.97 -6.76
CA ASN A 481 9.71 -5.83 -7.26
C ASN A 481 10.13 -6.58 -8.53
N GLU A 482 10.12 -7.92 -8.49
CA GLU A 482 10.28 -8.83 -9.63
C GLU A 482 11.52 -8.61 -10.53
N ASP A 483 12.57 -7.91 -10.11
CA ASP A 483 13.74 -7.71 -10.97
C ASP A 483 14.49 -9.02 -11.23
N TYR A 484 14.44 -9.98 -10.29
CA TYR A 484 14.99 -11.32 -10.48
C TYR A 484 14.24 -12.12 -11.56
N GLN A 485 13.00 -11.78 -11.91
CA GLN A 485 12.27 -12.38 -13.02
C GLN A 485 13.01 -12.21 -14.36
N LEU A 486 13.73 -11.10 -14.50
CA LEU A 486 14.46 -10.77 -15.73
C LEU A 486 15.68 -11.68 -15.87
N VAL A 487 16.31 -12.05 -14.75
CA VAL A 487 17.38 -13.05 -14.73
C VAL A 487 16.90 -14.35 -15.34
N GLU A 488 15.76 -14.87 -14.87
CA GLU A 488 15.24 -16.16 -15.31
C GLU A 488 14.70 -16.11 -16.75
N ARG A 489 14.03 -15.00 -17.13
CA ARG A 489 13.45 -14.87 -18.47
C ARG A 489 14.51 -14.68 -19.56
N TYR A 490 15.56 -13.91 -19.28
CA TYR A 490 16.58 -13.56 -20.27
C TYR A 490 17.88 -14.35 -20.10
N GLY A 491 17.97 -15.23 -19.10
CA GLY A 491 19.16 -16.03 -18.85
C GLY A 491 20.36 -15.19 -18.40
N LEU A 492 20.12 -14.15 -17.60
CA LEU A 492 21.19 -13.29 -17.07
C LEU A 492 22.00 -14.04 -16.02
N GLU A 493 23.24 -13.59 -15.79
CA GLU A 493 24.14 -14.25 -14.86
C GLU A 493 23.72 -14.01 -13.40
N TYR A 494 23.30 -15.09 -12.74
CA TYR A 494 23.02 -15.11 -11.31
C TYR A 494 23.49 -16.44 -10.70
N ARG A 495 24.73 -16.44 -10.18
CA ARG A 495 25.31 -17.59 -9.48
C ARG A 495 25.22 -17.33 -7.98
N PHE A 496 24.06 -17.61 -7.38
CA PHE A 496 23.87 -17.34 -5.95
C PHE A 496 24.87 -18.12 -5.10
N ASP A 497 24.98 -19.44 -5.26
CA ASP A 497 25.83 -20.29 -4.40
C ASP A 497 27.33 -20.09 -4.64
N ASP A 498 27.75 -19.91 -5.89
CA ASP A 498 29.17 -19.90 -6.27
C ASP A 498 29.83 -18.51 -6.21
N ASP A 499 29.04 -17.44 -6.36
CA ASP A 499 29.56 -16.07 -6.47
C ASP A 499 28.99 -15.17 -5.38
N LYS A 500 29.81 -14.94 -4.35
CA LYS A 500 29.52 -14.04 -3.22
C LYS A 500 30.35 -12.75 -3.24
N ASP A 501 31.06 -12.44 -4.32
CA ASP A 501 31.89 -11.23 -4.45
C ASP A 501 31.09 -10.08 -5.12
N PRO A 502 30.74 -9.02 -4.38
CA PRO A 502 30.01 -7.89 -4.95
C PRO A 502 30.70 -7.24 -6.16
N GLN A 503 32.03 -7.26 -6.19
CA GLN A 503 32.79 -6.68 -7.30
C GLN A 503 32.67 -7.52 -8.57
N SER A 504 32.46 -8.84 -8.46
CA SER A 504 32.16 -9.72 -9.59
C SER A 504 30.83 -9.34 -10.24
N TRP A 505 29.81 -9.06 -9.43
CA TRP A 505 28.45 -8.78 -9.90
C TRP A 505 28.36 -7.50 -10.73
N LEU A 506 29.15 -6.47 -10.41
CA LEU A 506 29.24 -5.25 -11.21
C LEU A 506 29.69 -5.47 -12.67
N ARG A 507 30.30 -6.63 -12.96
CA ARG A 507 30.77 -7.01 -14.31
C ARG A 507 29.91 -8.11 -14.95
N SER A 508 28.84 -8.54 -14.29
CA SER A 508 27.93 -9.58 -14.81
C SER A 508 26.88 -8.96 -15.74
N SER A 509 26.06 -9.80 -16.39
CA SER A 509 24.91 -9.35 -17.16
C SER A 509 23.69 -8.95 -16.32
N PHE A 510 23.78 -9.05 -14.98
CA PHE A 510 22.78 -8.56 -14.04
C PHE A 510 23.44 -7.78 -12.89
N PRO A 511 24.00 -6.59 -13.19
CA PRO A 511 24.74 -5.83 -12.19
C PRO A 511 23.87 -5.27 -11.08
N ALA A 512 22.54 -5.14 -11.30
CA ALA A 512 21.56 -4.73 -10.30
C ALA A 512 21.60 -5.57 -9.01
N ARG A 513 22.08 -6.83 -9.08
CA ARG A 513 22.38 -7.65 -7.88
C ARG A 513 23.24 -6.91 -6.85
N TYR A 514 24.18 -6.07 -7.28
CA TYR A 514 25.00 -5.25 -6.38
C TYR A 514 24.16 -4.31 -5.52
N ILE A 515 23.11 -3.71 -6.10
CA ILE A 515 22.18 -2.85 -5.38
C ILE A 515 21.48 -3.66 -4.29
N TYR A 516 20.89 -4.80 -4.66
CA TYR A 516 19.97 -5.58 -3.81
C TYR A 516 20.66 -6.47 -2.78
N GLU A 517 21.86 -6.99 -3.04
CA GLU A 517 22.54 -7.94 -2.15
C GLU A 517 23.79 -7.35 -1.47
N HIS A 518 24.20 -6.12 -1.82
CA HIS A 518 25.35 -5.46 -1.19
C HIS A 518 25.05 -4.04 -0.69
N LEU A 519 24.67 -3.12 -1.58
CA LEU A 519 24.51 -1.70 -1.24
C LEU A 519 23.36 -1.45 -0.25
N LEU A 520 22.13 -1.79 -0.64
CA LEU A 520 20.94 -1.58 0.19
C LEU A 520 20.98 -2.33 1.53
N PRO A 521 21.40 -3.62 1.64
CA PRO A 521 21.50 -4.26 2.95
C PRO A 521 22.60 -3.66 3.83
N ALA A 522 23.66 -3.07 3.26
CA ALA A 522 24.65 -2.33 4.04
C ALA A 522 24.05 -1.05 4.61
N ILE A 523 23.36 -0.27 3.78
CA ILE A 523 22.65 0.93 4.22
C ILE A 523 21.61 0.59 5.28
N ALA A 524 20.85 -0.50 5.10
CA ALA A 524 19.85 -0.92 6.08
C ALA A 524 20.45 -1.23 7.46
N ARG A 525 21.63 -1.87 7.51
CA ARG A 525 22.35 -2.11 8.78
C ARG A 525 22.83 -0.81 9.44
N ASP A 526 23.26 0.17 8.65
CA ASP A 526 23.75 1.45 9.16
C ASP A 526 22.59 2.34 9.67
N GLU A 527 21.57 2.51 8.84
CA GLU A 527 20.46 3.44 9.07
C GLU A 527 19.41 2.88 10.02
N SER A 528 19.10 1.59 9.93
CA SER A 528 18.04 0.94 10.70
C SER A 528 18.42 -0.50 11.10
N PRO A 529 19.38 -0.68 12.02
CA PRO A 529 19.95 -2.00 12.37
C PRO A 529 18.92 -3.03 12.89
N GLY A 530 17.74 -2.59 13.32
CA GLY A 530 16.64 -3.47 13.75
C GLY A 530 15.62 -3.82 12.65
N SER A 531 15.76 -3.26 11.44
CA SER A 531 14.86 -3.53 10.33
C SER A 531 15.15 -4.86 9.64
N ILE A 532 14.11 -5.52 9.16
CA ILE A 532 14.24 -6.69 8.29
C ILE A 532 14.55 -6.20 6.87
N TYR A 533 15.56 -6.80 6.24
CA TYR A 533 15.89 -6.56 4.84
C TYR A 533 15.59 -7.80 3.99
N HIS A 534 14.90 -7.62 2.87
CA HIS A 534 14.56 -8.64 1.90
C HIS A 534 15.12 -8.27 0.51
N PRO A 535 15.86 -9.14 -0.21
CA PRO A 535 16.54 -8.73 -1.45
C PRO A 535 15.61 -8.29 -2.60
N GLY A 536 14.43 -8.89 -2.72
CA GLY A 536 13.42 -8.54 -3.73
C GLY A 536 12.16 -9.36 -3.49
N SER A 537 11.03 -8.98 -4.08
CA SER A 537 9.77 -9.72 -3.95
C SER A 537 9.31 -10.15 -5.34
N PRO A 538 9.19 -11.47 -5.62
CA PRO A 538 9.42 -12.61 -4.73
C PRO A 538 10.90 -13.03 -4.64
N TRP A 539 11.33 -13.51 -3.47
CA TRP A 539 12.66 -14.07 -3.25
C TRP A 539 12.71 -15.08 -2.08
N GLY A 540 13.38 -16.21 -2.30
CA GLY A 540 13.58 -17.27 -1.31
C GLY A 540 14.94 -17.92 -1.54
N ASP A 541 15.74 -17.97 -0.47
CA ASP A 541 17.09 -18.59 -0.38
C ASP A 541 18.11 -18.30 -1.49
N GLY A 542 17.81 -17.39 -2.40
CA GLY A 542 18.63 -17.06 -3.56
C GLY A 542 18.45 -17.99 -4.76
N ASN A 543 17.62 -19.03 -4.68
CA ASN A 543 17.35 -19.93 -5.80
C ASN A 543 15.87 -19.97 -6.19
N SER A 544 14.96 -19.62 -5.27
CA SER A 544 13.53 -19.42 -5.56
C SER A 544 13.27 -17.94 -5.78
N THR A 545 12.89 -17.53 -6.99
CA THR A 545 12.52 -16.11 -7.24
C THR A 545 11.16 -16.01 -7.91
N THR A 546 11.06 -15.59 -9.18
CA THR A 546 9.77 -15.21 -9.79
C THR A 546 9.17 -16.27 -10.71
N LEU A 547 9.95 -16.83 -11.63
CA LEU A 547 9.54 -17.87 -12.59
C LEU A 547 9.95 -19.26 -12.13
N GLN A 548 11.10 -19.39 -11.46
CA GLN A 548 11.53 -20.63 -10.80
C GLN A 548 11.11 -20.58 -9.34
N VAL A 549 9.84 -20.89 -9.09
CA VAL A 549 9.24 -20.77 -7.76
C VAL A 549 9.29 -22.10 -7.01
N ASP A 550 10.03 -22.15 -5.91
CA ASP A 550 9.85 -23.14 -4.85
C ASP A 550 8.89 -22.57 -3.79
N ALA A 551 7.65 -23.07 -3.77
CA ALA A 551 6.61 -22.64 -2.84
C ALA A 551 6.89 -22.97 -1.36
N THR A 552 8.00 -23.66 -1.06
CA THR A 552 8.38 -24.08 0.29
C THR A 552 9.36 -23.13 1.00
N VAL A 553 9.83 -22.07 0.32
CA VAL A 553 10.75 -21.06 0.86
C VAL A 553 10.39 -19.65 0.36
N GLY A 554 10.64 -18.62 1.17
CA GLY A 554 10.45 -17.23 0.77
C GLY A 554 8.98 -16.83 0.57
N ASP A 555 8.79 -15.67 -0.06
CA ASP A 555 7.50 -15.23 -0.58
C ASP A 555 7.35 -15.59 -2.07
N ILE A 556 6.11 -15.60 -2.56
CA ILE A 556 5.80 -15.90 -3.97
C ILE A 556 4.80 -14.89 -4.56
N HIS A 557 4.92 -14.66 -5.87
CA HIS A 557 3.91 -13.98 -6.67
C HIS A 557 3.11 -15.03 -7.44
N GLN A 558 1.87 -15.30 -7.01
CA GLN A 558 1.03 -16.35 -7.58
C GLN A 558 0.20 -15.82 -8.75
N TRP A 559 0.84 -15.79 -9.91
CA TRP A 559 0.26 -15.25 -11.14
C TRP A 559 -0.24 -16.30 -12.14
N ASP A 560 -0.25 -17.60 -11.82
CA ASP A 560 -0.85 -18.61 -12.71
C ASP A 560 -2.36 -18.45 -12.87
N VAL A 561 -3.01 -17.76 -11.92
CA VAL A 561 -4.31 -17.14 -12.15
C VAL A 561 -4.09 -15.76 -12.76
N TRP A 562 -4.83 -15.44 -13.81
CA TRP A 562 -4.67 -14.25 -14.65
C TRP A 562 -3.47 -14.26 -15.61
N HIS A 563 -2.22 -14.11 -15.16
CA HIS A 563 -1.07 -13.87 -16.06
C HIS A 563 -0.40 -15.10 -16.69
N GLY A 564 -0.14 -16.13 -15.90
CA GLY A 564 0.63 -17.31 -16.27
C GLY A 564 -0.23 -18.31 -17.04
N ALA A 565 -0.40 -19.51 -16.49
CA ALA A 565 -1.12 -20.58 -17.15
C ALA A 565 -2.65 -20.38 -17.29
N MET A 566 -3.19 -19.25 -16.79
CA MET A 566 -4.62 -18.95 -16.71
C MET A 566 -5.42 -20.09 -16.06
N LYS A 567 -4.92 -20.59 -14.92
CA LYS A 567 -5.56 -21.69 -14.19
C LYS A 567 -6.94 -21.25 -13.66
N PRO A 568 -7.90 -22.19 -13.51
CA PRO A 568 -9.18 -21.90 -12.87
C PRO A 568 -8.97 -21.41 -11.43
N TYR A 569 -9.64 -20.34 -11.03
CA TYR A 569 -9.46 -19.76 -9.69
C TYR A 569 -9.90 -20.71 -8.57
N GLN A 570 -10.75 -21.72 -8.85
CA GLN A 570 -11.14 -22.77 -7.91
C GLN A 570 -9.95 -23.61 -7.41
N THR A 571 -8.82 -23.57 -8.13
CA THR A 571 -7.61 -24.32 -7.78
C THR A 571 -6.60 -23.53 -6.92
N LEU A 572 -6.88 -22.25 -6.63
CA LEU A 572 -6.01 -21.35 -5.86
C LEU A 572 -5.58 -21.92 -4.50
N ALA A 573 -6.45 -22.70 -3.85
CA ALA A 573 -6.16 -23.33 -2.56
C ALA A 573 -4.87 -24.17 -2.58
N GLY A 574 -4.53 -24.78 -3.73
CA GLY A 574 -3.33 -25.59 -3.91
C GLY A 574 -2.10 -24.82 -4.41
N MET A 575 -2.22 -23.52 -4.70
CA MET A 575 -1.21 -22.71 -5.39
C MET A 575 -0.47 -21.71 -4.48
N GLY A 576 -0.74 -21.75 -3.17
CA GLY A 576 -0.07 -20.88 -2.21
C GLY A 576 1.37 -21.30 -1.91
N GLY A 577 2.08 -20.45 -1.17
CA GLY A 577 3.43 -20.70 -0.67
C GLY A 577 3.55 -20.39 0.82
N ARG A 578 4.79 -20.22 1.29
CA ARG A 578 5.07 -19.84 2.68
C ARG A 578 4.57 -18.43 2.98
N PHE A 579 4.61 -17.54 2.00
CA PHE A 579 3.95 -16.25 2.01
C PHE A 579 3.55 -15.89 0.57
N VAL A 580 2.35 -15.38 0.36
CA VAL A 580 1.92 -14.92 -0.99
C VAL A 580 1.90 -13.40 -0.99
N SER A 581 2.94 -12.78 -1.54
CA SER A 581 3.13 -11.33 -1.57
C SER A 581 2.43 -10.65 -2.74
N GLU A 582 2.06 -11.40 -3.79
CA GLU A 582 1.14 -10.94 -4.84
C GLU A 582 0.28 -12.09 -5.39
N PHE A 583 -0.96 -11.76 -5.73
CA PHE A 583 -1.87 -12.52 -6.59
C PHE A 583 -3.07 -11.62 -6.93
N GLY A 584 -3.79 -11.88 -8.02
CA GLY A 584 -4.94 -11.02 -8.35
C GLY A 584 -5.92 -11.60 -9.37
N MET A 585 -7.10 -10.99 -9.42
CA MET A 585 -8.09 -11.13 -10.49
C MET A 585 -8.63 -9.74 -10.84
N GLU A 586 -8.77 -9.42 -12.12
CA GLU A 586 -9.34 -8.13 -12.52
C GLU A 586 -10.87 -8.09 -12.39
N ALA A 587 -11.39 -6.89 -12.17
CA ALA A 587 -12.79 -6.58 -12.35
C ALA A 587 -13.02 -5.14 -12.79
N TYR A 588 -14.14 -4.94 -13.48
CA TYR A 588 -14.65 -3.60 -13.74
C TYR A 588 -14.96 -2.88 -12.42
N PRO A 589 -14.75 -1.56 -12.33
CA PRO A 589 -15.21 -0.78 -11.19
C PRO A 589 -16.75 -0.69 -11.20
N HIS A 590 -17.33 -0.05 -10.19
CA HIS A 590 -18.78 0.16 -10.18
C HIS A 590 -19.21 1.02 -11.38
N VAL A 591 -20.45 0.82 -11.85
CA VAL A 591 -20.98 1.50 -13.05
C VAL A 591 -20.92 3.02 -12.92
N GLU A 592 -21.03 3.55 -11.71
CA GLU A 592 -20.85 4.98 -11.46
C GLU A 592 -19.44 5.46 -11.84
N THR A 593 -18.40 4.76 -11.36
CA THR A 593 -17.02 5.05 -11.72
C THR A 593 -16.80 4.95 -13.22
N ILE A 594 -17.38 3.93 -13.88
CA ILE A 594 -17.30 3.79 -15.34
C ILE A 594 -17.88 5.01 -16.06
N ARG A 595 -19.04 5.50 -15.62
CA ARG A 595 -19.68 6.67 -16.24
C ARG A 595 -18.89 7.97 -16.07
N ARG A 596 -17.97 8.04 -15.10
CA ARG A 596 -17.10 9.20 -14.90
C ARG A 596 -15.96 9.26 -15.92
N PHE A 597 -15.40 8.10 -16.31
CA PHE A 597 -14.33 8.06 -17.32
C PHE A 597 -14.81 7.75 -18.73
N ALA A 598 -15.95 7.10 -18.92
CA ALA A 598 -16.56 6.83 -20.22
C ALA A 598 -17.78 7.75 -20.42
N THR A 599 -17.54 8.98 -20.87
CA THR A 599 -18.58 10.02 -20.92
C THR A 599 -19.53 9.86 -22.08
N ARG A 600 -19.08 9.18 -23.14
CA ARG A 600 -19.85 8.89 -24.35
C ARG A 600 -20.80 7.70 -24.13
N PRO A 601 -22.13 7.87 -24.22
CA PRO A 601 -23.08 6.77 -24.01
C PRO A 601 -22.90 5.59 -24.97
N ASP A 602 -22.42 5.84 -26.19
CA ASP A 602 -22.11 4.82 -27.18
C ASP A 602 -20.86 4.00 -26.84
N GLU A 603 -20.00 4.45 -25.92
CA GLU A 603 -18.84 3.70 -25.42
C GLU A 603 -19.11 3.00 -24.07
N GLN A 604 -20.30 3.14 -23.50
CA GLN A 604 -20.67 2.53 -22.21
C GLN A 604 -21.14 1.07 -22.36
N PHE A 605 -20.28 0.24 -22.94
CA PHE A 605 -20.51 -1.21 -23.07
C PHE A 605 -19.19 -1.98 -22.91
N PRO A 606 -19.22 -3.25 -22.46
CA PRO A 606 -18.00 -4.06 -22.30
C PRO A 606 -17.27 -4.30 -23.63
N GLY A 607 -15.95 -4.07 -23.65
CA GLY A 607 -15.14 -4.20 -24.86
C GLY A 607 -15.27 -3.03 -25.84
N SER A 608 -15.78 -1.88 -25.38
CA SER A 608 -15.72 -0.64 -26.16
C SER A 608 -14.28 -0.10 -26.22
N THR A 609 -14.03 0.86 -27.10
CA THR A 609 -12.68 1.45 -27.22
C THR A 609 -12.30 2.13 -25.91
N THR A 610 -13.21 2.86 -25.28
CA THR A 610 -12.92 3.53 -24.00
C THR A 610 -12.72 2.52 -22.85
N MET A 611 -13.50 1.43 -22.80
CA MET A 611 -13.35 0.43 -21.74
C MET A 611 -12.01 -0.31 -21.84
N ASP A 612 -11.64 -0.74 -23.05
CA ASP A 612 -10.36 -1.43 -23.28
C ASP A 612 -9.18 -0.46 -23.15
N PHE A 613 -9.36 0.84 -23.46
CA PHE A 613 -8.32 1.85 -23.24
C PHE A 613 -8.00 2.08 -21.75
N HIS A 614 -8.99 1.94 -20.88
CA HIS A 614 -8.83 2.02 -19.41
C HIS A 614 -8.51 0.67 -18.76
N ASN A 615 -8.27 -0.37 -19.55
CA ASN A 615 -7.68 -1.62 -19.10
C ASN A 615 -6.28 -1.77 -19.70
N LYS A 616 -5.25 -1.64 -18.87
CA LYS A 616 -3.86 -1.65 -19.35
C LYS A 616 -3.22 -3.04 -19.29
N ALA A 617 -3.95 -4.07 -18.83
CA ALA A 617 -3.37 -5.39 -18.68
C ALA A 617 -3.19 -6.11 -20.01
N VAL A 618 -2.06 -6.80 -20.13
CA VAL A 618 -1.72 -7.55 -21.33
C VAL A 618 -2.73 -8.68 -21.56
N GLY A 619 -3.46 -8.60 -22.67
CA GLY A 619 -4.44 -9.60 -23.10
C GLY A 619 -5.73 -9.62 -22.29
N HIS A 620 -6.07 -8.53 -21.61
CA HIS A 620 -7.23 -8.41 -20.74
C HIS A 620 -8.55 -8.81 -21.43
N GLU A 621 -8.72 -8.49 -22.71
CA GLU A 621 -9.95 -8.74 -23.48
C GLU A 621 -10.29 -10.23 -23.46
N ARG A 622 -9.29 -11.06 -23.80
CA ARG A 622 -9.44 -12.51 -23.84
C ARG A 622 -9.51 -13.09 -22.43
N ARG A 623 -8.70 -12.59 -21.51
CA ARG A 623 -8.55 -13.16 -20.16
C ARG A 623 -9.81 -13.01 -19.33
N LEU A 624 -10.33 -11.79 -19.26
CA LEU A 624 -11.54 -11.49 -18.50
C LEU A 624 -12.74 -12.27 -19.05
N LEU A 625 -12.90 -12.31 -20.37
CA LEU A 625 -13.97 -13.06 -21.02
C LEU A 625 -13.84 -14.58 -20.82
N ALA A 626 -12.63 -15.13 -20.83
CA ALA A 626 -12.41 -16.56 -20.60
C ALA A 626 -12.85 -16.96 -19.18
N TYR A 627 -12.38 -16.25 -18.15
CA TYR A 627 -12.78 -16.54 -16.77
C TYR A 627 -14.29 -16.35 -16.54
N LEU A 628 -14.89 -15.32 -17.13
CA LEU A 628 -16.35 -15.15 -17.09
C LEU A 628 -17.08 -16.30 -17.80
N GLY A 629 -16.65 -16.68 -19.00
CA GLY A 629 -17.27 -17.75 -19.80
C GLY A 629 -17.13 -19.14 -19.17
N ASP A 630 -16.05 -19.37 -18.41
CA ASP A 630 -15.86 -20.60 -17.65
C ASP A 630 -16.85 -20.71 -16.49
N ASN A 631 -17.21 -19.58 -15.87
CA ASN A 631 -17.90 -19.59 -14.57
C ASN A 631 -19.37 -19.11 -14.62
N PHE A 632 -19.72 -18.14 -15.46
CA PHE A 632 -21.01 -17.47 -15.46
C PHE A 632 -21.71 -17.50 -16.82
N ARG A 633 -23.04 -17.32 -16.82
CA ARG A 633 -23.78 -17.07 -18.07
C ARG A 633 -23.51 -15.64 -18.49
N LEU A 634 -22.82 -15.45 -19.61
CA LEU A 634 -22.44 -14.13 -20.10
C LEU A 634 -23.66 -13.23 -20.33
N ARG A 635 -23.51 -11.96 -19.92
CA ARG A 635 -24.46 -10.86 -20.11
C ARG A 635 -23.67 -9.65 -20.57
N HIS A 636 -24.10 -9.01 -21.64
CA HIS A 636 -23.31 -7.97 -22.32
C HIS A 636 -23.73 -6.52 -21.97
N GLY A 637 -24.81 -6.32 -21.22
CA GLY A 637 -25.15 -5.00 -20.69
C GLY A 637 -24.12 -4.57 -19.65
N LEU A 638 -23.68 -3.32 -19.67
CA LEU A 638 -22.59 -2.81 -18.83
C LEU A 638 -22.76 -3.16 -17.35
N ALA A 639 -23.93 -2.91 -16.77
CA ALA A 639 -24.19 -3.19 -15.35
C ALA A 639 -24.09 -4.67 -15.00
N ALA A 640 -24.68 -5.54 -15.83
CA ALA A 640 -24.62 -6.99 -15.61
C ALA A 640 -23.20 -7.53 -15.81
N PHE A 641 -22.48 -7.04 -16.82
CA PHE A 641 -21.09 -7.45 -17.06
C PHE A 641 -20.18 -7.01 -15.92
N ALA A 642 -20.26 -5.75 -15.49
CA ALA A 642 -19.49 -5.23 -14.36
C ALA A 642 -19.77 -6.05 -13.09
N HIS A 643 -21.04 -6.30 -12.78
CA HIS A 643 -21.44 -7.15 -11.65
C HIS A 643 -20.82 -8.55 -11.73
N LEU A 644 -20.87 -9.22 -12.88
CA LEU A 644 -20.29 -10.55 -13.04
C LEU A 644 -18.76 -10.53 -12.86
N THR A 645 -18.04 -9.53 -13.40
CA THR A 645 -16.58 -9.42 -13.19
C THR A 645 -16.24 -9.20 -11.73
N GLN A 646 -17.02 -8.37 -11.02
CA GLN A 646 -16.83 -8.09 -9.61
C GLN A 646 -17.10 -9.30 -8.71
N VAL A 647 -18.15 -10.08 -9.00
CA VAL A 647 -18.43 -11.34 -8.29
C VAL A 647 -17.35 -12.38 -8.57
N MET A 648 -16.87 -12.47 -9.80
CA MET A 648 -15.75 -13.35 -10.17
C MET A 648 -14.47 -12.99 -9.42
N GLN A 649 -14.12 -11.70 -9.37
CA GLN A 649 -12.98 -11.22 -8.59
C GLN A 649 -13.17 -11.54 -7.10
N ALA A 650 -14.35 -11.27 -6.54
CA ALA A 650 -14.65 -11.57 -5.14
C ALA A 650 -14.55 -13.07 -4.84
N ASP A 651 -14.98 -13.95 -5.74
CA ASP A 651 -14.85 -15.40 -5.59
C ASP A 651 -13.38 -15.83 -5.61
N ALA A 652 -12.59 -15.36 -6.58
CA ALA A 652 -11.16 -15.68 -6.67
C ALA A 652 -10.39 -15.20 -5.43
N VAL A 653 -10.60 -13.95 -5.02
CA VAL A 653 -10.00 -13.37 -3.81
C VAL A 653 -10.47 -14.12 -2.56
N SER A 654 -11.75 -14.45 -2.45
CA SER A 654 -12.26 -15.22 -1.31
C SER A 654 -11.60 -16.59 -1.22
N TRP A 655 -11.40 -17.30 -2.35
CA TRP A 655 -10.73 -18.59 -2.39
C TRP A 655 -9.28 -18.50 -1.89
N ALA A 656 -8.53 -17.52 -2.38
CA ALA A 656 -7.15 -17.30 -1.95
C ALA A 656 -7.04 -17.03 -0.44
N TYR A 657 -7.74 -16.01 0.08
CA TYR A 657 -7.60 -15.63 1.49
C TYR A 657 -8.06 -16.73 2.43
N LYS A 658 -9.22 -17.35 2.20
CA LYS A 658 -9.74 -18.34 3.14
C LYS A 658 -8.88 -19.61 3.17
N SER A 659 -8.35 -20.03 2.03
CA SER A 659 -7.54 -21.23 1.92
C SER A 659 -6.11 -21.02 2.40
N TRP A 660 -5.48 -19.88 2.11
CA TRP A 660 -4.13 -19.61 2.60
C TRP A 660 -4.11 -19.20 4.08
N ARG A 661 -5.17 -18.55 4.58
CA ARG A 661 -5.38 -18.38 6.03
C ARG A 661 -5.66 -19.70 6.76
N ARG A 662 -6.32 -20.68 6.12
CA ARG A 662 -6.38 -22.06 6.65
C ARG A 662 -4.97 -22.64 6.83
N GLY A 663 -4.08 -22.36 5.88
CA GLY A 663 -2.65 -22.69 5.93
C GLY A 663 -1.87 -22.06 7.07
N TRP A 664 -2.42 -21.06 7.79
CA TRP A 664 -1.83 -20.56 9.04
C TRP A 664 -1.68 -21.67 10.09
N GLY A 665 -2.57 -22.66 10.06
CA GLY A 665 -2.48 -23.88 10.87
C GLY A 665 -2.44 -23.58 12.36
N THR A 666 -1.62 -24.33 13.09
CA THR A 666 -1.37 -24.15 14.53
C THR A 666 0.08 -23.73 14.76
N PRO A 667 0.43 -23.18 15.94
CA PRO A 667 1.82 -22.94 16.31
C PRO A 667 2.71 -24.16 16.02
N GLY A 668 3.86 -23.93 15.38
CA GLY A 668 4.79 -24.99 14.95
C GLY A 668 4.43 -25.73 13.65
N SER A 669 3.30 -25.44 13.00
CA SER A 669 2.91 -26.04 11.72
C SER A 669 2.32 -25.00 10.74
N ARG A 670 2.88 -23.80 10.73
CA ARG A 670 2.41 -22.68 9.91
C ARG A 670 2.87 -22.84 8.47
N ARG A 671 1.97 -23.33 7.60
CA ARG A 671 2.28 -23.56 6.19
C ARG A 671 2.35 -22.25 5.41
N CYS A 672 1.43 -21.31 5.66
CA CYS A 672 1.36 -20.01 5.00
C CYS A 672 1.22 -18.89 6.04
N GLY A 673 2.11 -17.91 5.99
CA GLY A 673 2.22 -16.81 6.94
C GLY A 673 1.54 -15.50 6.54
N GLY A 674 1.13 -15.37 5.28
CA GLY A 674 0.49 -14.16 4.80
C GLY A 674 0.03 -14.23 3.36
N VAL A 675 -0.83 -13.28 3.01
CA VAL A 675 -1.45 -13.12 1.70
C VAL A 675 -1.72 -11.64 1.43
N LEU A 676 -1.17 -11.10 0.36
CA LEU A 676 -1.37 -9.74 -0.08
C LEU A 676 -1.98 -9.75 -1.49
N VAL A 677 -3.20 -9.23 -1.65
CA VAL A 677 -3.81 -9.10 -2.98
C VAL A 677 -3.15 -7.97 -3.76
N TRP A 678 -2.80 -8.25 -5.01
CA TRP A 678 -2.59 -7.24 -6.03
C TRP A 678 -3.97 -6.88 -6.58
N GLN A 679 -4.54 -5.73 -6.27
CA GLN A 679 -4.00 -4.63 -5.44
C GLN A 679 -5.10 -3.96 -4.60
N LEU A 680 -4.76 -3.04 -3.69
CA LEU A 680 -5.75 -2.31 -2.88
C LEU A 680 -6.53 -1.31 -3.72
N ASN A 681 -5.80 -0.39 -4.36
CA ASN A 681 -6.26 0.90 -4.87
C ASN A 681 -5.88 1.10 -6.34
N ASP A 682 -6.44 2.14 -6.97
CA ASP A 682 -6.09 2.59 -8.33
C ASP A 682 -5.48 4.01 -8.29
N CYS A 683 -4.61 4.33 -9.26
CA CYS A 683 -4.03 5.67 -9.44
C CYS A 683 -4.83 6.58 -10.40
N TRP A 684 -5.85 6.02 -11.05
CA TRP A 684 -6.76 6.67 -12.00
C TRP A 684 -7.98 5.76 -12.20
N PRO A 685 -9.12 6.25 -12.74
CA PRO A 685 -10.28 5.40 -12.99
C PRO A 685 -9.97 4.30 -14.01
N ALA A 686 -9.98 3.03 -13.61
CA ALA A 686 -9.52 1.93 -14.45
C ALA A 686 -10.31 0.64 -14.26
N VAL A 687 -10.16 -0.28 -15.23
CA VAL A 687 -10.40 -1.71 -15.02
C VAL A 687 -9.05 -2.31 -14.62
N SER A 688 -9.00 -2.87 -13.40
CA SER A 688 -7.77 -3.34 -12.78
C SER A 688 -8.06 -4.43 -11.74
N TRP A 689 -7.00 -4.92 -11.09
CA TRP A 689 -7.10 -5.83 -9.96
C TRP A 689 -7.45 -5.15 -8.63
N ALA A 690 -7.61 -3.82 -8.60
CA ALA A 690 -7.91 -3.10 -7.37
C ALA A 690 -9.21 -3.62 -6.74
N ILE A 691 -9.20 -3.80 -5.41
CA ILE A 691 -10.39 -4.19 -4.64
C ILE A 691 -11.23 -2.97 -4.20
N VAL A 692 -10.67 -1.76 -4.33
CA VAL A 692 -11.32 -0.46 -4.15
C VAL A 692 -10.91 0.43 -5.31
N ASP A 693 -11.87 1.03 -6.00
CA ASP A 693 -11.55 1.86 -7.19
C ASP A 693 -11.00 3.24 -6.82
N TYR A 694 -10.56 4.00 -7.84
CA TYR A 694 -9.96 5.33 -7.69
C TYR A 694 -10.79 6.33 -6.87
N PHE A 695 -12.13 6.25 -6.92
CA PHE A 695 -13.02 7.13 -6.16
C PHE A 695 -13.34 6.57 -4.77
N MET A 696 -12.55 5.61 -4.28
CA MET A 696 -12.71 4.92 -3.00
C MET A 696 -14.01 4.11 -2.89
N VAL A 697 -14.60 3.69 -4.03
CA VAL A 697 -15.78 2.83 -4.01
C VAL A 697 -15.34 1.37 -3.88
N LYS A 698 -15.79 0.72 -2.80
CA LYS A 698 -15.40 -0.65 -2.47
C LYS A 698 -16.03 -1.64 -3.45
N LYS A 699 -15.20 -2.44 -4.14
CA LYS A 699 -15.69 -3.56 -4.96
C LYS A 699 -16.09 -4.73 -4.03
N PRO A 700 -16.95 -5.67 -4.47
CA PRO A 700 -17.26 -6.91 -3.74
C PRO A 700 -16.05 -7.67 -3.20
N ALA A 701 -14.91 -7.62 -3.89
CA ALA A 701 -13.66 -8.25 -3.45
C ALA A 701 -13.11 -7.67 -2.14
N TYR A 702 -13.28 -6.37 -1.88
CA TYR A 702 -12.92 -5.76 -0.60
C TYR A 702 -13.67 -6.42 0.57
N TYR A 703 -14.98 -6.64 0.39
CA TYR A 703 -15.80 -7.30 1.40
C TYR A 703 -15.48 -8.79 1.55
N ALA A 704 -15.03 -9.45 0.48
CA ALA A 704 -14.50 -10.81 0.56
C ALA A 704 -13.26 -10.89 1.45
N VAL A 705 -12.29 -9.98 1.29
CA VAL A 705 -11.13 -9.85 2.19
C VAL A 705 -11.57 -9.56 3.62
N LYS A 706 -12.47 -8.58 3.82
CA LYS A 706 -13.00 -8.20 5.15
C LYS A 706 -13.59 -9.37 5.91
N ARG A 707 -14.35 -10.24 5.23
CA ARG A 707 -14.94 -11.44 5.82
C ARG A 707 -13.89 -12.51 6.09
N ALA A 708 -12.99 -12.76 5.13
CA ALA A 708 -11.96 -13.78 5.25
C ALA A 708 -10.91 -13.46 6.33
N MET A 709 -10.68 -12.16 6.61
CA MET A 709 -9.73 -11.64 7.60
C MET A 709 -10.37 -11.23 8.93
N ALA A 710 -11.68 -11.43 9.11
CA ALA A 710 -12.34 -11.17 10.39
C ALA A 710 -11.64 -11.91 11.57
N PRO A 711 -11.64 -11.37 12.80
CA PRO A 711 -10.93 -11.99 13.93
C PRO A 711 -11.28 -13.46 14.16
N ILE A 712 -12.54 -13.81 13.92
CA ILE A 712 -13.02 -15.19 13.83
C ILE A 712 -13.72 -15.34 12.48
N SER A 713 -13.36 -16.36 11.72
CA SER A 713 -14.04 -16.72 10.47
C SER A 713 -14.27 -18.22 10.38
N VAL A 714 -15.26 -18.61 9.58
CA VAL A 714 -15.50 -20.00 9.18
C VAL A 714 -15.27 -20.10 7.68
N GLY A 715 -14.63 -21.18 7.23
CA GLY A 715 -14.46 -21.49 5.82
C GLY A 715 -15.10 -22.82 5.48
N VAL A 716 -15.73 -22.90 4.31
CA VAL A 716 -16.24 -24.15 3.73
C VAL A 716 -15.84 -24.26 2.26
N ALA A 717 -15.43 -25.46 1.87
CA ALA A 717 -15.07 -25.76 0.49
C ALA A 717 -15.41 -27.21 0.15
N ARG A 718 -15.79 -27.47 -1.10
CA ARG A 718 -15.70 -28.82 -1.66
C ARG A 718 -14.23 -29.22 -1.72
N SER A 719 -13.89 -30.40 -1.21
CA SER A 719 -12.48 -30.82 -1.09
C SER A 719 -11.85 -31.16 -2.44
N LYS A 720 -12.68 -31.40 -3.47
CA LYS A 720 -12.25 -31.71 -4.83
C LYS A 720 -12.88 -30.75 -5.83
N PHE A 721 -12.06 -30.21 -6.72
CA PHE A 721 -12.51 -29.59 -7.95
C PHE A 721 -12.54 -30.64 -9.07
N HIS A 722 -13.68 -30.78 -9.72
CA HIS A 722 -13.83 -31.64 -10.89
C HIS A 722 -14.08 -30.75 -12.10
N ASP A 723 -13.26 -30.87 -13.14
CA ASP A 723 -13.61 -30.30 -14.46
C ASP A 723 -14.66 -31.20 -15.11
N TRP A 724 -15.75 -30.60 -15.59
CA TRP A 724 -16.89 -31.33 -16.15
C TRP A 724 -16.85 -31.37 -17.68
N THR A 725 -15.96 -30.58 -18.28
CA THR A 725 -15.78 -30.43 -19.72
C THR A 725 -14.53 -31.12 -20.23
N THR A 726 -13.57 -31.38 -19.34
CA THR A 726 -12.32 -32.09 -19.64
C THR A 726 -12.19 -33.31 -18.74
N HIS A 727 -12.04 -34.50 -19.33
CA HIS A 727 -11.57 -35.67 -18.63
C HIS A 727 -10.04 -35.77 -18.76
N PRO A 728 -9.28 -35.61 -17.66
CA PRO A 728 -7.83 -35.67 -17.72
C PRO A 728 -7.32 -37.08 -18.09
N ALA A 729 -6.13 -37.15 -18.69
CA ALA A 729 -5.46 -38.40 -18.95
C ALA A 729 -5.24 -39.19 -17.64
N ASP A 730 -5.56 -40.47 -17.63
CA ASP A 730 -5.37 -41.36 -16.47
C ASP A 730 -4.31 -42.44 -16.71
N ASN A 731 -3.71 -42.47 -17.92
CA ASN A 731 -2.72 -43.43 -18.39
C ASN A 731 -3.15 -44.91 -18.27
N LYS A 732 -4.42 -45.18 -17.93
CA LYS A 732 -5.03 -46.51 -17.88
C LYS A 732 -5.90 -46.75 -19.10
N LEU A 733 -6.77 -45.79 -19.41
CA LEU A 733 -7.70 -45.80 -20.54
C LEU A 733 -7.44 -44.62 -21.48
N TRP A 734 -7.09 -43.46 -20.93
CA TRP A 734 -6.89 -42.22 -21.68
C TRP A 734 -5.44 -41.75 -21.56
N ARG A 735 -4.74 -41.67 -22.70
CA ARG A 735 -3.34 -41.18 -22.79
C ARG A 735 -3.22 -39.67 -23.01
N ARG A 736 -4.34 -38.99 -23.19
CA ARG A 736 -4.46 -37.53 -23.33
C ARG A 736 -5.77 -37.08 -22.74
N ASP A 737 -5.85 -35.80 -22.38
CA ASP A 737 -7.09 -35.18 -21.96
C ASP A 737 -8.14 -35.24 -23.08
N THR A 738 -9.41 -35.40 -22.73
CA THR A 738 -10.51 -35.51 -23.69
C THR A 738 -11.68 -34.61 -23.32
N GLY A 739 -12.38 -34.07 -24.32
CA GLY A 739 -13.48 -33.11 -24.13
C GLY A 739 -14.86 -33.76 -23.90
N HIS A 740 -14.92 -34.91 -23.22
CA HIS A 740 -16.19 -35.58 -22.94
C HIS A 740 -16.85 -34.97 -21.71
N VAL A 741 -17.98 -34.29 -21.91
CA VAL A 741 -18.73 -33.66 -20.83
C VAL A 741 -19.33 -34.72 -19.91
N ASP A 742 -18.97 -34.71 -18.63
CA ASP A 742 -19.49 -35.61 -17.60
C ASP A 742 -19.62 -34.87 -16.25
N PRO A 743 -20.82 -34.37 -15.90
CA PRO A 743 -21.04 -33.69 -14.63
C PRO A 743 -21.22 -34.68 -13.46
N THR A 744 -21.25 -35.99 -13.70
CA THR A 744 -21.66 -36.98 -12.71
C THR A 744 -20.76 -36.92 -11.48
N ARG A 745 -19.44 -36.94 -11.67
CA ARG A 745 -18.48 -36.93 -10.54
C ARG A 745 -18.63 -35.70 -9.66
N ALA A 746 -18.84 -34.54 -10.25
CA ALA A 746 -18.97 -33.30 -9.50
C ALA A 746 -20.26 -33.19 -8.70
N LEU A 747 -21.26 -34.00 -9.05
CA LEU A 747 -22.56 -34.05 -8.37
C LEU A 747 -22.67 -35.25 -7.42
N THR A 748 -21.91 -36.33 -7.64
CA THR A 748 -21.99 -37.56 -6.84
C THR A 748 -20.80 -37.79 -5.91
N ASP A 749 -19.59 -37.39 -6.29
CA ASP A 749 -18.37 -37.51 -5.46
C ASP A 749 -18.11 -36.18 -4.75
N ILE A 750 -19.04 -35.80 -3.86
CA ILE A 750 -18.94 -34.54 -3.13
C ILE A 750 -18.41 -34.80 -1.71
N THR A 751 -17.13 -34.50 -1.52
CA THR A 751 -16.54 -34.28 -0.20
C THR A 751 -16.37 -32.80 0.08
N PHE A 752 -16.36 -32.46 1.37
CA PHE A 752 -16.21 -31.08 1.82
C PHE A 752 -15.35 -30.97 3.08
N ASP A 753 -14.76 -29.78 3.21
CA ASP A 753 -13.99 -29.34 4.35
C ASP A 753 -14.69 -28.18 5.03
N VAL A 754 -14.60 -28.12 6.36
CA VAL A 754 -14.99 -26.96 7.17
C VAL A 754 -13.96 -26.72 8.24
N TRP A 755 -13.54 -25.47 8.38
CA TRP A 755 -12.57 -25.03 9.38
C TRP A 755 -12.98 -23.69 9.97
N ALA A 756 -12.44 -23.37 11.15
CA ALA A 756 -12.57 -22.08 11.79
C ALA A 756 -11.19 -21.45 11.98
N ALA A 757 -11.00 -20.21 11.55
CA ALA A 757 -9.77 -19.46 11.77
C ALA A 757 -9.99 -18.40 12.86
N SER A 758 -8.99 -18.22 13.72
CA SER A 758 -8.99 -17.20 14.77
C SER A 758 -7.65 -16.48 14.80
N SER A 759 -7.67 -15.15 14.81
CA SER A 759 -6.50 -14.32 15.13
C SER A 759 -6.51 -13.83 16.58
N SER A 760 -7.52 -14.20 17.38
CA SER A 760 -7.57 -13.84 18.81
C SER A 760 -6.40 -14.50 19.55
N ILE A 761 -5.70 -13.72 20.38
CA ILE A 761 -4.63 -14.18 21.26
C ILE A 761 -5.12 -14.56 22.67
N MET A 762 -6.41 -14.33 22.98
CA MET A 762 -7.00 -14.71 24.27
C MET A 762 -7.18 -16.22 24.40
N SER A 763 -7.66 -16.71 25.56
CA SER A 763 -7.99 -18.13 25.74
C SER A 763 -8.99 -18.64 24.70
N SER A 764 -8.96 -19.96 24.44
CA SER A 764 -9.82 -20.62 23.47
C SER A 764 -11.31 -20.35 23.72
N LEU A 765 -12.06 -20.15 22.64
CA LEU A 765 -13.52 -20.14 22.71
C LEU A 765 -13.99 -21.57 22.87
N SER A 766 -14.26 -21.95 24.12
CA SER A 766 -14.37 -23.35 24.53
C SER A 766 -15.60 -24.07 23.99
N GLN A 767 -16.65 -23.36 23.52
CA GLN A 767 -17.88 -23.96 23.01
C GLN A 767 -18.57 -23.16 21.88
N ALA A 768 -17.95 -23.05 20.71
CA ALA A 768 -18.66 -22.55 19.53
C ALA A 768 -19.56 -23.63 18.90
N ARG A 769 -20.74 -23.25 18.41
CA ARG A 769 -21.66 -24.15 17.70
C ARG A 769 -21.48 -23.97 16.19
N LEU A 770 -20.92 -24.98 15.54
CA LEU A 770 -20.85 -25.05 14.08
C LEU A 770 -22.04 -25.85 13.55
N ALA A 771 -22.74 -25.30 12.56
CA ALA A 771 -23.76 -26.00 11.78
C ALA A 771 -23.41 -25.97 10.29
N VAL A 772 -23.64 -27.10 9.61
CA VAL A 772 -23.45 -27.25 8.17
C VAL A 772 -24.75 -27.71 7.55
N ARG A 773 -25.28 -26.92 6.62
CA ARG A 773 -26.52 -27.17 5.88
C ARG A 773 -26.21 -27.46 4.42
N PHE A 774 -27.05 -28.28 3.80
CA PHE A 774 -26.94 -28.67 2.40
C PHE A 774 -28.24 -28.24 1.71
N ILE A 775 -28.22 -27.12 1.00
CA ILE A 775 -29.45 -26.42 0.59
C ILE A 775 -29.63 -26.56 -0.93
N SER A 776 -30.74 -27.15 -1.36
CA SER A 776 -31.11 -27.25 -2.77
C SER A 776 -31.18 -25.85 -3.40
N ILE A 777 -30.46 -25.66 -4.50
CA ILE A 777 -30.48 -24.39 -5.25
C ILE A 777 -31.85 -24.19 -5.90
N LYS A 778 -32.53 -25.28 -6.29
CA LYS A 778 -33.83 -25.22 -6.97
C LYS A 778 -34.97 -24.87 -6.01
N THR A 779 -34.99 -25.51 -4.84
CA THR A 779 -36.14 -25.46 -3.91
C THR A 779 -35.91 -24.56 -2.69
N GLY A 780 -34.64 -24.30 -2.33
CA GLY A 780 -34.28 -23.61 -1.10
C GLY A 780 -34.45 -24.42 0.18
N GLN A 781 -34.79 -25.71 0.06
CA GLN A 781 -34.92 -26.64 1.18
C GLN A 781 -33.63 -27.43 1.40
N ASP A 782 -33.42 -27.88 2.63
CA ASP A 782 -32.28 -28.73 2.94
C ASP A 782 -32.47 -30.12 2.29
N VAL A 783 -31.48 -30.58 1.51
CA VAL A 783 -31.51 -31.91 0.83
C VAL A 783 -31.21 -33.07 1.78
N ARG A 784 -30.76 -32.75 3.00
CA ARG A 784 -30.55 -33.67 4.11
C ARG A 784 -30.59 -32.90 5.43
N ALA A 785 -30.71 -33.61 6.55
CA ALA A 785 -30.61 -33.00 7.87
C ALA A 785 -29.26 -32.27 8.07
N PRO A 786 -29.26 -31.06 8.66
CA PRO A 786 -28.05 -30.33 9.01
C PRO A 786 -27.11 -31.14 9.90
N MET A 787 -25.81 -30.90 9.77
CA MET A 787 -24.79 -31.44 10.66
C MET A 787 -24.40 -30.39 11.68
N GLU A 788 -24.34 -30.75 12.95
CA GLU A 788 -23.94 -29.82 14.01
C GLU A 788 -22.78 -30.39 14.83
N ARG A 789 -21.87 -29.51 15.25
CA ARG A 789 -20.73 -29.86 16.10
C ARG A 789 -20.42 -28.72 17.06
N ARG A 790 -20.12 -29.07 18.32
CA ARG A 790 -19.44 -28.14 19.24
C ARG A 790 -17.95 -28.18 18.96
N VAL A 791 -17.34 -27.02 18.81
CA VAL A 791 -15.93 -26.86 18.46
C VAL A 791 -15.26 -25.91 19.43
N ALA A 792 -14.07 -26.27 19.90
CA ALA A 792 -13.22 -25.38 20.66
C ALA A 792 -12.27 -24.66 19.69
N ILE A 793 -12.49 -23.37 19.47
CA ILE A 793 -11.69 -22.57 18.54
C ILE A 793 -10.39 -22.20 19.25
N GLN A 794 -9.27 -22.68 18.71
CA GLN A 794 -7.95 -22.38 19.25
C GLN A 794 -7.54 -20.94 18.93
N PRO A 795 -6.86 -20.24 19.85
CA PRO A 795 -6.36 -18.90 19.59
C PRO A 795 -5.24 -18.90 18.56
N ASN A 796 -5.17 -17.80 17.80
CA ASN A 796 -4.17 -17.53 16.76
C ASN A 796 -3.84 -18.74 15.86
N SER A 797 -4.88 -19.47 15.46
CA SER A 797 -4.80 -20.77 14.80
C SER A 797 -5.97 -21.00 13.85
N CYS A 798 -5.83 -22.02 13.00
CA CYS A 798 -6.91 -22.64 12.25
C CYS A 798 -7.29 -23.98 12.89
N THR A 799 -8.58 -24.16 13.18
CA THR A 799 -9.18 -25.38 13.73
C THR A 799 -9.93 -26.12 12.63
N GLU A 800 -9.41 -27.28 12.21
CA GLU A 800 -10.09 -28.18 11.29
C GLU A 800 -11.30 -28.85 11.97
N VAL A 801 -12.48 -28.83 11.34
CA VAL A 801 -13.71 -29.41 11.90
C VAL A 801 -14.20 -30.59 11.09
N PHE A 802 -14.30 -30.44 9.78
CA PHE A 802 -14.59 -31.50 8.82
C PHE A 802 -13.49 -31.47 7.77
N VAL A 803 -12.92 -32.63 7.45
CA VAL A 803 -11.86 -32.78 6.43
C VAL A 803 -12.22 -33.98 5.57
N ASP A 804 -12.28 -33.77 4.26
CA ASP A 804 -12.68 -34.73 3.24
C ASP A 804 -13.98 -35.48 3.63
N CYS A 805 -14.92 -34.75 4.24
CA CYS A 805 -16.13 -35.32 4.79
C CYS A 805 -17.14 -35.60 3.68
N GLN A 806 -17.69 -36.81 3.64
CA GLN A 806 -18.70 -37.19 2.66
C GLN A 806 -20.02 -36.45 2.92
N CYS A 807 -20.60 -35.84 1.88
CA CYS A 807 -21.88 -35.14 2.01
C CYS A 807 -23.05 -36.07 2.33
N GLY A 808 -22.96 -37.37 2.02
CA GLY A 808 -24.00 -38.36 2.36
C GLY A 808 -25.39 -38.08 1.77
N VAL A 809 -25.44 -37.40 0.62
CA VAL A 809 -26.69 -37.12 -0.13
C VAL A 809 -26.91 -38.27 -1.11
N ASP A 810 -28.11 -38.87 -1.11
CA ASP A 810 -28.43 -40.04 -1.94
C ASP A 810 -28.26 -39.75 -3.44
N SER A 811 -27.61 -40.67 -4.15
CA SER A 811 -27.20 -40.52 -5.56
C SER A 811 -28.36 -40.30 -6.52
N ALA A 812 -29.59 -40.70 -6.16
CA ALA A 812 -30.81 -40.48 -6.94
C ALA A 812 -31.22 -38.99 -7.07
N HIS A 813 -30.70 -38.11 -6.21
CA HIS A 813 -31.02 -36.67 -6.22
C HIS A 813 -29.92 -35.79 -6.85
N SER A 814 -28.71 -36.32 -7.02
CA SER A 814 -27.50 -35.53 -7.30
C SER A 814 -27.43 -34.85 -8.67
N VAL A 815 -27.81 -35.54 -9.76
CA VAL A 815 -27.72 -34.95 -11.12
C VAL A 815 -28.87 -33.97 -11.39
N ALA A 816 -30.01 -34.12 -10.69
CA ALA A 816 -31.23 -33.37 -10.95
C ALA A 816 -31.45 -32.15 -10.03
N ASP A 817 -30.78 -32.10 -8.87
CA ASP A 817 -30.95 -31.03 -7.87
C ASP A 817 -29.60 -30.63 -7.20
N PRO A 818 -28.82 -29.72 -7.82
CA PRO A 818 -27.58 -29.23 -7.24
C PRO A 818 -27.85 -28.42 -5.96
N PHE A 819 -26.94 -28.50 -4.99
CA PHE A 819 -27.07 -27.85 -3.68
C PHE A 819 -25.81 -27.06 -3.27
N VAL A 820 -26.00 -26.04 -2.43
CA VAL A 820 -24.89 -25.33 -1.76
C VAL A 820 -24.57 -26.00 -0.43
N ILE A 821 -23.30 -25.90 0.00
CA ILE A 821 -22.86 -26.30 1.34
C ILE A 821 -22.66 -25.00 2.12
N HIS A 822 -23.49 -24.77 3.12
CA HIS A 822 -23.48 -23.56 3.92
C HIS A 822 -23.00 -23.89 5.33
N ALA A 823 -21.93 -23.24 5.79
CA ALA A 823 -21.41 -23.39 7.14
C ALA A 823 -21.67 -22.10 7.92
N SER A 824 -22.25 -22.24 9.12
CA SER A 824 -22.46 -21.15 10.08
C SER A 824 -21.82 -21.51 11.41
N LEU A 825 -21.15 -20.54 12.02
CA LEU A 825 -20.49 -20.69 13.31
C LEU A 825 -21.04 -19.62 14.25
N GLU A 826 -21.57 -20.07 15.38
CA GLU A 826 -22.04 -19.22 16.48
C GLU A 826 -21.05 -19.31 17.64
N ALA A 827 -20.43 -18.18 18.01
CA ALA A 827 -19.50 -18.11 19.13
C ALA A 827 -19.99 -17.11 20.20
N GLY A 828 -20.14 -17.58 21.46
CA GLY A 828 -20.48 -16.75 22.62
C GLY A 828 -21.23 -17.51 23.73
N ASP A 829 -21.17 -16.99 24.96
CA ASP A 829 -22.04 -17.39 26.07
C ASP A 829 -23.36 -16.61 25.95
N GLU A 830 -24.50 -17.29 26.07
CA GLU A 830 -25.86 -16.87 25.67
C GLU A 830 -26.21 -15.36 25.73
N LEU A 831 -26.87 -14.89 24.64
CA LEU A 831 -27.54 -13.58 24.36
C LEU A 831 -26.85 -12.59 23.39
N SER A 832 -25.58 -12.79 22.99
CA SER A 832 -24.96 -12.02 21.89
C SER A 832 -23.94 -12.84 21.09
N SER A 833 -24.35 -13.99 20.55
CA SER A 833 -23.44 -14.83 19.75
C SER A 833 -23.05 -14.16 18.44
N ILE A 834 -21.75 -14.12 18.14
CA ILE A 834 -21.23 -13.73 16.83
C ILE A 834 -21.57 -14.87 15.88
N VAL A 835 -22.36 -14.57 14.83
CA VAL A 835 -22.66 -15.51 13.76
C VAL A 835 -21.82 -15.15 12.54
N VAL A 836 -20.88 -16.02 12.18
CA VAL A 836 -20.13 -15.94 10.92
C VAL A 836 -20.51 -17.11 10.03
N SER A 837 -20.46 -16.91 8.72
CA SER A 837 -20.87 -17.94 7.76
C SER A 837 -20.08 -17.86 6.47
N ASP A 838 -19.92 -19.00 5.81
CA ASP A 838 -19.34 -19.13 4.47
C ASP A 838 -20.17 -20.15 3.66
N THR A 839 -20.09 -20.07 2.34
CA THR A 839 -20.84 -20.94 1.43
C THR A 839 -19.96 -21.47 0.31
N SER A 840 -20.04 -22.78 0.06
CA SER A 840 -19.46 -23.41 -1.13
C SER A 840 -20.55 -23.75 -2.13
N TRP A 841 -20.44 -23.16 -3.31
CA TRP A 841 -21.31 -23.45 -4.46
C TRP A 841 -20.76 -24.59 -5.32
N PRO A 842 -21.63 -25.32 -6.04
CA PRO A 842 -21.18 -26.22 -7.10
C PRO A 842 -20.74 -25.40 -8.32
N ASP A 843 -19.48 -25.58 -8.74
CA ASP A 843 -18.89 -24.89 -9.89
C ASP A 843 -18.95 -25.73 -11.16
N PRO A 844 -19.25 -25.17 -12.34
CA PRO A 844 -19.38 -23.74 -12.58
C PRO A 844 -20.81 -23.21 -12.40
N ILE A 845 -20.91 -21.98 -11.92
CA ILE A 845 -22.17 -21.28 -11.60
C ILE A 845 -23.10 -21.16 -12.83
N LYS A 846 -22.56 -21.11 -14.05
CA LYS A 846 -23.29 -20.95 -15.31
C LYS A 846 -24.33 -22.05 -15.58
N TYR A 847 -24.19 -23.23 -14.99
CA TYR A 847 -25.15 -24.32 -15.19
C TYR A 847 -26.30 -24.30 -14.17
N LEU A 848 -26.21 -23.47 -13.14
CA LEU A 848 -27.23 -23.37 -12.10
C LEU A 848 -28.42 -22.52 -12.55
N ASP A 849 -29.59 -22.83 -12.00
CA ASP A 849 -30.81 -22.05 -12.21
C ASP A 849 -30.95 -20.99 -11.12
N PHE A 850 -31.09 -19.72 -11.53
CA PHE A 850 -31.29 -18.55 -10.67
C PHE A 850 -32.70 -17.93 -10.81
N GLY A 851 -33.66 -18.60 -11.44
CA GLY A 851 -35.05 -18.12 -11.52
C GLY A 851 -35.76 -18.09 -10.15
N ASP A 852 -36.63 -17.10 -9.93
CA ASP A 852 -37.55 -16.99 -8.79
C ASP A 852 -36.90 -17.19 -7.41
N ARG A 853 -35.87 -16.39 -7.09
CA ARG A 853 -35.14 -16.48 -5.81
C ARG A 853 -35.93 -15.96 -4.60
N GLY A 854 -36.94 -15.12 -4.83
CA GLY A 854 -37.73 -14.48 -3.77
C GLY A 854 -36.91 -13.52 -2.89
N VAL A 855 -35.98 -12.78 -3.50
CA VAL A 855 -35.16 -11.77 -2.80
C VAL A 855 -36.07 -10.66 -2.28
N ARG A 856 -35.91 -10.32 -1.01
CA ARG A 856 -36.59 -9.20 -0.35
C ARG A 856 -35.55 -8.30 0.29
N VAL A 857 -35.58 -7.03 -0.08
CA VAL A 857 -34.76 -5.95 0.48
C VAL A 857 -35.70 -5.00 1.21
N GLN A 858 -35.58 -4.94 2.54
CA GLN A 858 -36.46 -4.15 3.40
C GLN A 858 -35.65 -3.09 4.13
N HIS A 859 -35.97 -1.82 3.93
CA HIS A 859 -35.42 -0.73 4.73
C HIS A 859 -36.11 -0.73 6.10
N ILE A 860 -35.33 -0.96 7.15
CA ILE A 860 -35.80 -0.95 8.54
C ILE A 860 -35.71 0.48 9.09
N THR A 861 -34.62 1.16 8.76
CA THR A 861 -34.43 2.61 8.96
C THR A 861 -33.76 3.19 7.71
N GLU A 862 -33.55 4.51 7.69
CA GLU A 862 -32.81 5.19 6.59
C GLU A 862 -31.38 4.65 6.41
N ASN A 863 -30.80 4.12 7.49
CA ASN A 863 -29.40 3.67 7.56
C ASN A 863 -29.29 2.15 7.78
N LEU A 864 -30.38 1.39 7.74
CA LEU A 864 -30.35 -0.06 7.97
C LEU A 864 -31.29 -0.79 7.02
N VAL A 865 -30.73 -1.73 6.27
CA VAL A 865 -31.45 -2.57 5.31
C VAL A 865 -31.30 -4.04 5.70
N GLU A 866 -32.39 -4.80 5.56
CA GLU A 866 -32.43 -6.25 5.70
C GLU A 866 -32.62 -6.93 4.35
N VAL A 867 -31.75 -7.88 4.02
CA VAL A 867 -31.81 -8.69 2.79
C VAL A 867 -32.11 -10.14 3.14
N SER A 868 -33.12 -10.73 2.50
CA SER A 868 -33.48 -12.15 2.66
C SER A 868 -33.89 -12.77 1.32
N ALA A 869 -33.89 -14.10 1.24
CA ALA A 869 -34.32 -14.82 0.05
C ALA A 869 -35.00 -16.14 0.41
N THR A 870 -35.85 -16.65 -0.48
CA THR A 870 -36.51 -17.97 -0.32
C THR A 870 -35.72 -19.13 -0.92
N LYS A 871 -34.73 -18.82 -1.77
CA LYS A 871 -33.77 -19.78 -2.35
C LYS A 871 -32.36 -19.19 -2.27
N PRO A 872 -31.29 -20.00 -2.37
CA PRO A 872 -29.92 -19.49 -2.39
C PRO A 872 -29.71 -18.44 -3.49
N VAL A 873 -29.03 -17.34 -3.13
CA VAL A 873 -28.66 -16.22 -4.01
C VAL A 873 -27.15 -16.08 -4.00
N LYS A 874 -26.53 -16.05 -5.18
CA LYS A 874 -25.09 -15.83 -5.36
C LYS A 874 -24.80 -14.35 -5.64
N GLY A 875 -23.83 -13.78 -4.92
CA GLY A 875 -23.23 -12.49 -5.24
C GLY A 875 -24.24 -11.35 -5.27
N PHE A 876 -25.05 -11.20 -4.22
CA PHE A 876 -25.90 -10.03 -4.04
C PHE A 876 -25.01 -8.79 -3.84
N VAL A 877 -25.23 -7.75 -4.66
CA VAL A 877 -24.44 -6.53 -4.68
C VAL A 877 -25.36 -5.33 -4.69
N PHE A 878 -25.17 -4.41 -3.74
CA PHE A 878 -25.63 -3.03 -3.85
C PHE A 878 -24.70 -2.26 -4.78
N ALA A 879 -25.27 -1.42 -5.64
CA ALA A 879 -24.55 -0.47 -6.48
C ALA A 879 -24.00 0.66 -5.60
N GLU A 880 -22.87 0.38 -4.94
CA GLU A 880 -22.17 1.30 -4.06
C GLU A 880 -21.63 2.50 -4.85
N LYS A 881 -21.52 3.65 -4.18
CA LYS A 881 -21.27 4.96 -4.77
C LYS A 881 -20.27 5.72 -3.91
N GLN A 882 -19.63 6.74 -4.48
CA GLN A 882 -18.74 7.60 -3.70
C GLN A 882 -19.52 8.28 -2.56
N GLY A 883 -18.90 8.38 -1.38
CA GLY A 883 -19.53 8.97 -0.18
C GLY A 883 -20.56 8.08 0.52
N VAL A 884 -20.78 6.86 0.03
CA VAL A 884 -21.64 5.85 0.67
C VAL A 884 -20.77 4.74 1.23
N ARG A 885 -20.86 4.48 2.54
CA ARG A 885 -20.16 3.38 3.20
C ARG A 885 -21.17 2.30 3.60
N LEU A 886 -20.92 1.07 3.16
CA LEU A 886 -21.72 -0.09 3.54
C LEU A 886 -20.99 -0.94 4.58
N SER A 887 -21.73 -1.46 5.56
CA SER A 887 -21.14 -2.41 6.51
C SER A 887 -20.71 -3.71 5.83
N ASP A 888 -21.41 -4.12 4.77
CA ASP A 888 -21.17 -5.32 3.97
C ASP A 888 -21.79 -5.21 2.57
N ASN A 889 -21.17 -5.86 1.58
CA ASN A 889 -21.65 -5.93 0.19
C ASN A 889 -21.10 -7.20 -0.50
N GLY A 890 -21.59 -7.56 -1.68
CA GLY A 890 -21.06 -8.70 -2.44
C GLY A 890 -21.17 -10.05 -1.72
N PHE A 891 -22.26 -10.30 -1.00
CA PHE A 891 -22.48 -11.49 -0.19
C PHE A 891 -23.51 -12.43 -0.82
N ASP A 892 -23.48 -13.70 -0.41
CA ASP A 892 -24.53 -14.65 -0.74
C ASP A 892 -25.69 -14.58 0.27
N VAL A 893 -26.91 -14.90 -0.15
CA VAL A 893 -28.10 -14.92 0.73
C VAL A 893 -28.66 -16.32 0.79
N MET A 894 -28.78 -16.87 2.00
CA MET A 894 -29.22 -18.25 2.23
C MET A 894 -30.62 -18.31 2.88
N PRO A 895 -31.51 -19.22 2.44
CA PRO A 895 -32.83 -19.36 3.01
C PRO A 895 -32.77 -20.00 4.41
N GLY A 896 -33.65 -19.54 5.30
CA GLY A 896 -33.72 -20.01 6.68
C GLY A 896 -32.72 -19.34 7.63
N GLU A 897 -31.77 -18.56 7.10
CA GLU A 897 -30.92 -17.69 7.91
C GLU A 897 -31.67 -16.41 8.34
N LYS A 898 -31.16 -15.75 9.38
CA LYS A 898 -31.63 -14.41 9.73
C LYS A 898 -31.36 -13.45 8.56
N PRO A 899 -32.24 -12.49 8.26
CA PRO A 899 -31.99 -11.49 7.22
C PRO A 899 -30.64 -10.83 7.41
N ARG A 900 -29.87 -10.69 6.32
CA ARG A 900 -28.57 -10.01 6.32
C ARG A 900 -28.83 -8.54 6.56
N LYS A 901 -28.25 -8.00 7.64
CA LYS A 901 -28.32 -6.58 7.97
C LYS A 901 -27.15 -5.85 7.34
N VAL A 902 -27.45 -4.77 6.63
CA VAL A 902 -26.45 -3.86 6.06
C VAL A 902 -26.74 -2.45 6.55
N THR A 903 -25.78 -1.89 7.28
CA THR A 903 -25.80 -0.48 7.68
C THR A 903 -25.28 0.36 6.52
N ILE A 904 -25.94 1.49 6.28
CA ILE A 904 -25.59 2.48 5.26
C ILE A 904 -25.21 3.76 6.00
N GLU A 905 -23.98 4.21 5.79
CA GLU A 905 -23.50 5.52 6.25
C GLU A 905 -23.27 6.40 5.03
N ARG A 906 -23.59 7.69 5.15
CA ARG A 906 -23.44 8.67 4.08
C ARG A 906 -22.64 9.84 4.59
N ASP A 907 -21.63 10.23 3.83
CA ASP A 907 -20.96 11.49 4.07
C ASP A 907 -21.92 12.61 3.61
N ILE A 908 -22.13 13.64 4.44
CA ILE A 908 -22.88 14.84 4.02
C ILE A 908 -21.95 15.58 3.06
N MET A 909 -21.99 15.23 1.78
CA MET A 909 -21.29 16.01 0.76
C MET A 909 -22.06 17.30 0.52
N ASP A 910 -21.32 18.40 0.52
CA ASP A 910 -21.79 19.74 0.21
C ASP A 910 -22.05 19.80 -1.30
N ASP A 911 -23.19 19.27 -1.75
CA ASP A 911 -23.62 19.43 -3.13
C ASP A 911 -25.08 19.85 -3.23
N SER A 912 -25.27 20.85 -4.10
CA SER A 912 -26.43 21.72 -4.27
C SER A 912 -27.73 21.05 -4.76
N ASP A 913 -27.85 19.73 -4.68
CA ASP A 913 -29.02 19.00 -5.17
C ASP A 913 -30.07 18.82 -4.06
N SER A 914 -30.88 19.87 -3.92
CA SER A 914 -31.99 20.01 -2.96
C SER A 914 -33.18 19.04 -3.15
N SER A 915 -32.99 17.85 -3.72
CA SER A 915 -34.05 16.84 -3.80
C SER A 915 -34.10 16.00 -2.52
N SER A 916 -35.03 16.37 -1.63
CA SER A 916 -35.55 15.59 -0.48
C SER A 916 -34.78 14.32 -0.08
N ASP A 917 -34.02 14.41 1.01
CA ASP A 917 -33.25 13.34 1.67
C ASP A 917 -34.05 12.06 2.06
N SER A 918 -35.38 12.07 1.93
CA SER A 918 -36.28 11.07 2.50
C SER A 918 -36.47 9.77 1.67
N ASP A 919 -35.80 9.60 0.52
CA ASP A 919 -36.07 8.46 -0.38
C ASP A 919 -34.81 7.77 -0.98
N PHE A 920 -33.64 7.94 -0.35
CA PHE A 920 -32.41 7.28 -0.82
C PHE A 920 -32.54 5.75 -0.77
N LYS A 921 -32.44 5.12 -1.95
CA LYS A 921 -32.40 3.67 -2.13
C LYS A 921 -31.23 3.33 -3.04
N LEU A 922 -30.47 2.31 -2.64
CA LEU A 922 -29.42 1.75 -3.47
C LEU A 922 -30.02 0.71 -4.40
N ASP A 923 -29.72 0.84 -5.69
CA ASP A 923 -29.95 -0.23 -6.64
C ASP A 923 -29.16 -1.47 -6.20
N TRP A 924 -29.69 -2.64 -6.50
CA TRP A 924 -29.04 -3.90 -6.17
C TRP A 924 -29.31 -4.95 -7.25
N THR A 925 -28.41 -5.91 -7.34
CA THR A 925 -28.52 -7.04 -8.26
C THR A 925 -27.92 -8.30 -7.63
N PHE A 926 -28.13 -9.45 -8.27
CA PHE A 926 -27.48 -10.72 -7.94
C PHE A 926 -27.28 -11.56 -9.21
N VAL A 927 -26.49 -12.63 -9.11
CA VAL A 927 -26.16 -13.46 -10.28
C VAL A 927 -27.44 -14.08 -10.86
N GLY A 928 -27.75 -13.76 -12.11
CA GLY A 928 -28.92 -14.25 -12.83
C GLY A 928 -30.15 -13.34 -12.77
N GLN A 929 -30.09 -12.23 -12.03
CA GLN A 929 -31.07 -11.13 -12.13
C GLN A 929 -30.82 -10.33 -13.41
N ASN A 930 -31.89 -9.90 -14.08
CA ASN A 930 -31.82 -9.06 -15.28
C ASN A 930 -31.87 -7.57 -14.93
#